data_AF-A0A8K1FJS4-F1
#
_entry.id   AF-A0A8K1FJS4-F1
#
_cell.length_a   1.000
_cell.length_b   1.000
_cell.length_c   1.000
_cell.angle_alpha   90.00
_cell.angle_beta   90.00
_cell.angle_gamma   90.00
#
_symmetry.space_group_name_H-M   'P 1'
#
loop_
_entity.id
_entity.type
_entity.pdbx_description
1 polymer ?
#
loop_
_entity_poly.entity_id
_entity_poly.type
_entity_poly.pdbx_seq_one_letter_code
_entity_poly.pdbx_strand_id
1 'polypeptide(L)'
;MGNTASVVRRLCPINVAPDGVTCTFAYEILGWVTIDDLDGISNESLVGGKYANFTEWFEASEDNIEFAGDVQTGEMEEGLDFWKNPRDEEANKERAANVVELYNDIVSGKFVSSMLYDVFVKKFKPLPTPEELAAQNPKCYESVKSCAGGCVRTGYSQLCTPCQRNTTSQVKMKIATILLTASAALVNAQEPGIVRPLNVAASSVTYTADKAVDATLSGSNTTTHNGEWHMKPVRVVHARVQSDTPKYYDTFFGSAYGKDAENGYLSSLDSVNTASVEGALMYVQAECINQNSRSKEDRCVRKNKVRNIVFYEVLIAQTNETIAQYQENWNAPEYGPFLAMDSGLCTPQGDNFPPECLMFNGEDGYPNIGPYVGAGTKKDDPRAPYPDTYWYSFPNTCPTKAWAEKTDDCRASTRKGLCPVGVAPDGVECTFSYDILGWVTIDDVVGITEDGKYANFTEWCEASEENVEFAGDDKTGEMEGGLDFWKDPTDPEANKARAAKVVEVYNDMVSGKFVSSMIDAETVAKFKPLPTPEELAAQNPKCYENVKSCSGGCARTGYSQLCKSCQAGESGCEAADSAFAFPALEKAKTEKPEEELVSSPTLSGSSSTADSTAGGSVVGPSISKTKTPAPSSASSVYMGMATVAAAAVAALAL
;
A
#
# COMPACT_ATOMS: atom_id res chain seq x y z
N MET A 1 -25.65 3.97 -40.66
CA MET A 1 -25.17 2.61 -40.31
C MET A 1 -23.73 2.50 -40.77
N GLY A 2 -22.83 1.99 -39.92
CA GLY A 2 -21.39 1.92 -40.20
C GLY A 2 -20.58 2.27 -38.96
N ASN A 3 -20.54 1.36 -37.99
CA ASN A 3 -19.74 1.56 -36.78
C ASN A 3 -18.26 1.29 -37.10
N THR A 4 -17.42 2.31 -36.96
CA THR A 4 -15.97 2.15 -36.84
C THR A 4 -15.65 1.62 -35.44
N ALA A 5 -15.47 0.29 -35.31
CA ALA A 5 -15.00 -0.31 -34.07
C ALA A 5 -13.54 0.08 -33.80
N SER A 6 -13.23 0.53 -32.58
CA SER A 6 -11.85 0.72 -32.14
C SER A 6 -11.16 -0.65 -32.01
N VAL A 7 -10.02 -0.84 -32.68
CA VAL A 7 -9.28 -2.10 -32.67
C VAL A 7 -8.28 -2.10 -31.53
N VAL A 8 -8.75 -2.43 -30.32
CA VAL A 8 -7.89 -2.70 -29.16
C VAL A 8 -7.02 -3.92 -29.47
N ARG A 9 -5.72 -3.70 -29.66
CA ARG A 9 -4.75 -4.77 -29.91
C ARG A 9 -4.37 -5.45 -28.59
N ARG A 10 -4.26 -6.77 -28.61
CA ARG A 10 -3.98 -7.59 -27.40
C ARG A 10 -2.71 -8.41 -27.59
N LEU A 11 -1.94 -8.61 -26.51
CA LEU A 11 -0.87 -9.60 -26.48
C LEU A 11 -1.47 -11.01 -26.41
N CYS A 12 -0.78 -11.98 -26.98
CA CYS A 12 -1.11 -13.40 -26.87
C CYS A 12 -0.51 -13.98 -25.58
N PRO A 13 -1.24 -14.86 -24.86
CA PRO A 13 -0.63 -15.69 -23.83
C PRO A 13 0.52 -16.55 -24.40
N ILE A 14 1.46 -16.92 -23.56
CA ILE A 14 2.62 -17.75 -23.96
C ILE A 14 2.12 -19.07 -24.57
N ASN A 15 2.71 -19.47 -25.70
CA ASN A 15 2.29 -20.59 -26.56
C ASN A 15 0.98 -20.42 -27.37
N VAL A 16 0.29 -19.27 -27.30
CA VAL A 16 -0.89 -18.99 -28.15
C VAL A 16 -0.46 -18.27 -29.44
N ALA A 17 -0.85 -18.82 -30.59
CA ALA A 17 -0.54 -18.22 -31.89
C ALA A 17 -1.48 -17.04 -32.21
N PRO A 18 -0.98 -15.91 -32.77
CA PRO A 18 -1.80 -14.73 -33.06
C PRO A 18 -2.77 -14.96 -34.23
N ASP A 19 -4.01 -15.30 -33.88
CA ASP A 19 -5.14 -15.44 -34.80
C ASP A 19 -5.48 -14.10 -35.49
N GLY A 20 -5.36 -12.97 -34.77
CA GLY A 20 -5.77 -11.63 -35.19
C GLY A 20 -7.19 -11.24 -34.75
N VAL A 21 -7.80 -12.01 -33.84
CA VAL A 21 -9.15 -11.79 -33.31
C VAL A 21 -9.13 -11.82 -31.77
N THR A 22 -8.53 -12.86 -31.20
CA THR A 22 -8.33 -13.01 -29.74
C THR A 22 -7.08 -12.26 -29.29
N CYS A 23 -5.99 -12.36 -30.08
CA CYS A 23 -4.74 -11.66 -29.82
C CYS A 23 -3.98 -11.29 -31.10
N THR A 24 -3.16 -10.25 -31.01
CA THR A 24 -2.52 -9.57 -32.16
C THR A 24 -1.02 -9.86 -32.27
N PHE A 25 -0.34 -10.03 -31.13
CA PHE A 25 1.12 -10.19 -31.07
C PHE A 25 1.53 -11.31 -30.11
N ALA A 26 2.46 -12.15 -30.52
CA ALA A 26 3.15 -13.10 -29.65
C ALA A 26 4.66 -12.79 -29.69
N TYR A 27 5.31 -12.84 -28.53
CA TYR A 27 6.75 -12.67 -28.36
C TYR A 27 7.36 -13.91 -27.72
N GLU A 28 8.67 -14.06 -27.82
CA GLU A 28 9.45 -15.10 -27.14
C GLU A 28 10.69 -14.44 -26.53
N ILE A 29 10.94 -14.68 -25.25
CA ILE A 29 12.16 -14.22 -24.58
C ILE A 29 13.27 -15.22 -24.91
N LEU A 30 14.24 -14.80 -25.72
CA LEU A 30 15.38 -15.64 -26.12
C LEU A 30 16.43 -15.77 -25.00
N GLY A 31 16.48 -14.80 -24.09
CA GLY A 31 17.35 -14.69 -22.92
C GLY A 31 17.39 -13.24 -22.45
N TRP A 32 18.38 -12.89 -21.62
CA TRP A 32 18.61 -11.53 -21.13
C TRP A 32 20.10 -11.28 -20.84
N VAL A 33 20.46 -10.04 -20.58
CA VAL A 33 21.76 -9.61 -20.01
C VAL A 33 21.48 -8.77 -18.75
N THR A 34 22.40 -8.68 -17.80
CA THR A 34 22.29 -7.71 -16.68
C THR A 34 22.89 -6.36 -17.10
N ILE A 35 22.68 -5.32 -16.29
CA ILE A 35 23.41 -4.04 -16.46
C ILE A 35 24.85 -4.20 -15.96
N ASP A 36 25.04 -4.96 -14.87
CA ASP A 36 26.32 -5.33 -14.27
C ASP A 36 27.27 -6.10 -15.21
N ASP A 37 26.72 -6.78 -16.23
CA ASP A 37 27.49 -7.46 -17.30
C ASP A 37 27.88 -6.46 -18.43
N LEU A 38 27.10 -5.38 -18.62
CA LEU A 38 27.25 -4.37 -19.69
C LEU A 38 28.17 -3.22 -19.30
N ASP A 39 28.04 -2.73 -18.06
CA ASP A 39 28.88 -1.68 -17.49
C ASP A 39 30.28 -2.20 -17.08
N GLY A 40 30.40 -3.53 -16.94
CA GLY A 40 31.62 -4.25 -16.62
C GLY A 40 31.82 -4.60 -15.15
N ILE A 41 30.88 -4.30 -14.25
CA ILE A 41 31.01 -4.54 -12.81
C ILE A 41 31.27 -6.01 -12.47
N SER A 42 30.54 -6.93 -13.11
CA SER A 42 30.71 -8.39 -12.96
C SER A 42 31.89 -8.96 -13.75
N ASN A 43 32.51 -8.16 -14.61
CA ASN A 43 33.38 -8.65 -15.69
C ASN A 43 34.85 -8.79 -15.22
N GLU A 44 35.40 -10.00 -15.36
CA GLU A 44 36.82 -10.29 -15.09
C GLU A 44 37.79 -9.37 -15.84
N SER A 45 37.43 -8.86 -17.03
CA SER A 45 38.34 -8.02 -17.84
C SER A 45 38.34 -6.54 -17.48
N LEU A 46 37.35 -6.02 -16.73
CA LEU A 46 37.21 -4.58 -16.47
C LEU A 46 37.48 -4.19 -15.01
N VAL A 47 36.93 -4.93 -14.03
CA VAL A 47 37.25 -4.75 -12.59
C VAL A 47 38.05 -5.90 -11.98
N GLY A 48 38.55 -6.82 -12.80
CA GLY A 48 39.34 -7.96 -12.33
C GLY A 48 38.52 -9.03 -11.59
N GLY A 49 37.20 -9.06 -11.81
CA GLY A 49 36.28 -10.00 -11.15
C GLY A 49 36.15 -9.78 -9.64
N LYS A 50 36.42 -8.54 -9.17
CA LYS A 50 36.51 -8.21 -7.74
C LYS A 50 35.16 -8.21 -7.02
N TYR A 51 34.05 -8.06 -7.74
CA TYR A 51 32.69 -7.91 -7.20
C TYR A 51 31.73 -8.80 -7.98
N ALA A 52 30.75 -9.40 -7.32
CA ALA A 52 29.78 -10.28 -7.97
C ALA A 52 28.60 -9.52 -8.60
N ASN A 53 28.35 -8.27 -8.18
CA ASN A 53 27.19 -7.44 -8.53
C ASN A 53 27.42 -5.94 -8.19
N PHE A 54 26.52 -5.08 -8.65
CA PHE A 54 26.50 -3.64 -8.37
C PHE A 54 26.53 -3.29 -6.87
N THR A 55 25.82 -4.01 -6.01
CA THR A 55 25.80 -3.70 -4.57
C THR A 55 27.17 -3.89 -3.93
N GLU A 56 27.86 -4.99 -4.23
CA GLU A 56 29.24 -5.23 -3.77
C GLU A 56 30.25 -4.21 -4.33
N TRP A 57 30.03 -3.72 -5.57
CA TRP A 57 30.84 -2.66 -6.15
C TRP A 57 30.59 -1.32 -5.46
N PHE A 58 29.33 -0.91 -5.30
CA PHE A 58 28.93 0.35 -4.69
C PHE A 58 29.34 0.44 -3.22
N GLU A 59 29.15 -0.62 -2.42
CA GLU A 59 29.56 -0.65 -1.01
C GLU A 59 31.09 -0.64 -0.81
N ALA A 60 31.87 -0.91 -1.86
CA ALA A 60 33.34 -0.95 -1.77
C ALA A 60 34.05 0.41 -1.88
N SER A 61 33.36 1.49 -2.28
CA SER A 61 33.85 2.87 -2.18
C SER A 61 32.72 3.89 -2.25
N GLU A 62 32.75 4.92 -1.39
CA GLU A 62 31.82 6.08 -1.51
C GLU A 62 32.06 6.87 -2.84
N ASP A 63 33.17 6.63 -3.55
CA ASP A 63 33.48 7.20 -4.88
C ASP A 63 32.88 6.41 -6.08
N ASN A 64 32.24 5.25 -5.85
CA ASN A 64 31.75 4.39 -6.94
C ASN A 64 30.36 4.82 -7.44
N ILE A 65 30.35 5.58 -8.54
CA ILE A 65 29.13 6.13 -9.15
C ILE A 65 28.87 5.44 -10.50
N GLU A 66 27.71 4.76 -10.63
CA GLU A 66 27.30 4.16 -11.91
C GLU A 66 26.94 5.24 -12.93
N PHE A 67 26.08 6.17 -12.52
CA PHE A 67 25.62 7.31 -13.31
C PHE A 67 25.21 8.48 -12.40
N ALA A 68 25.84 9.65 -12.59
CA ALA A 68 25.40 10.94 -12.09
C ALA A 68 25.37 11.95 -13.23
N GLY A 69 24.27 12.69 -13.36
CA GLY A 69 24.09 13.68 -14.41
C GLY A 69 22.93 14.62 -14.13
N ASP A 70 23.03 15.83 -14.69
CA ASP A 70 22.01 16.86 -14.56
C ASP A 70 20.74 16.43 -15.33
N VAL A 71 19.61 16.38 -14.61
CA VAL A 71 18.32 15.88 -15.12
C VAL A 71 17.73 16.80 -16.21
N GLN A 72 18.09 18.08 -16.22
CA GLN A 72 17.63 19.08 -17.19
C GLN A 72 18.52 19.08 -18.44
N THR A 73 19.83 19.20 -18.28
CA THR A 73 20.80 19.26 -19.40
C THR A 73 21.08 17.88 -20.01
N GLY A 74 20.89 16.80 -19.23
CA GLY A 74 21.24 15.43 -19.61
C GLY A 74 22.73 15.22 -19.88
N GLU A 75 23.57 16.11 -19.35
CA GLU A 75 25.03 15.94 -19.34
C GLU A 75 25.40 15.08 -18.12
N MET A 76 26.28 14.09 -18.34
CA MET A 76 26.85 13.29 -17.25
C MET A 76 27.93 14.13 -16.55
N GLU A 77 27.85 14.20 -15.22
CA GLU A 77 28.90 14.80 -14.39
C GLU A 77 29.96 13.74 -14.07
N GLU A 78 29.53 12.59 -13.54
CA GLU A 78 30.39 11.46 -13.14
C GLU A 78 29.67 10.13 -13.44
N GLY A 79 30.41 9.03 -13.70
CA GLY A 79 29.79 7.74 -14.01
C GLY A 79 30.67 6.78 -14.82
N LEU A 80 30.16 5.57 -15.04
CA LEU A 80 30.81 4.53 -15.83
C LEU A 80 30.79 4.84 -17.33
N ASP A 81 31.85 4.41 -18.04
CA ASP A 81 32.08 4.72 -19.46
C ASP A 81 30.91 4.31 -20.37
N PHE A 82 30.22 3.21 -20.05
CA PHE A 82 29.05 2.71 -20.77
C PHE A 82 27.94 3.77 -20.92
N TRP A 83 27.71 4.59 -19.88
CA TRP A 83 26.63 5.57 -19.84
C TRP A 83 27.00 6.95 -20.43
N LYS A 84 28.26 7.17 -20.85
CA LYS A 84 28.73 8.48 -21.35
C LYS A 84 27.96 8.97 -22.57
N ASN A 85 27.76 10.28 -22.64
CA ASN A 85 26.98 10.95 -23.70
C ASN A 85 25.59 10.32 -23.92
N PRO A 86 24.69 10.33 -22.92
CA PRO A 86 23.39 9.64 -23.01
C PRO A 86 22.47 10.24 -24.09
N ARG A 87 22.69 11.51 -24.50
CA ARG A 87 21.96 12.19 -25.57
C ARG A 87 22.58 12.04 -26.98
N ASP A 88 23.72 11.37 -27.14
CA ASP A 88 24.36 11.18 -28.45
C ASP A 88 23.80 9.96 -29.21
N GLU A 89 23.49 10.12 -30.50
CA GLU A 89 22.82 9.07 -31.29
C GLU A 89 23.78 7.91 -31.66
N GLU A 90 25.06 8.17 -31.88
CA GLU A 90 26.05 7.14 -32.21
C GLU A 90 26.49 6.38 -30.95
N ALA A 91 26.71 7.07 -29.81
CA ALA A 91 26.98 6.41 -28.53
C ALA A 91 25.82 5.49 -28.10
N ASN A 92 24.56 5.86 -28.41
CA ASN A 92 23.41 4.99 -28.18
C ASN A 92 23.32 3.80 -29.16
N LYS A 93 23.78 3.95 -30.42
CA LYS A 93 23.93 2.82 -31.35
C LYS A 93 25.03 1.87 -30.91
N GLU A 94 26.14 2.40 -30.39
CA GLU A 94 27.26 1.62 -29.86
C GLU A 94 26.84 0.85 -28.59
N ARG A 95 26.18 1.50 -27.61
CA ARG A 95 25.53 0.81 -26.48
C ARG A 95 24.62 -0.34 -26.94
N ALA A 96 23.74 -0.09 -27.92
CA ALA A 96 22.84 -1.12 -28.44
C ALA A 96 23.56 -2.26 -29.19
N ALA A 97 24.69 -1.98 -29.83
CA ALA A 97 25.55 -3.01 -30.43
C ALA A 97 26.25 -3.85 -29.35
N ASN A 98 26.78 -3.23 -28.30
CA ASN A 98 27.45 -3.90 -27.19
C ASN A 98 26.50 -4.83 -26.43
N VAL A 99 25.22 -4.45 -26.26
CA VAL A 99 24.15 -5.34 -25.74
C VAL A 99 23.98 -6.60 -26.58
N VAL A 100 24.02 -6.46 -27.91
CA VAL A 100 23.90 -7.59 -28.84
C VAL A 100 25.17 -8.45 -28.86
N GLU A 101 26.36 -7.85 -28.76
CA GLU A 101 27.63 -8.59 -28.71
C GLU A 101 27.76 -9.38 -27.41
N LEU A 102 27.57 -8.75 -26.25
CA LEU A 102 27.57 -9.42 -24.95
C LEU A 102 26.58 -10.59 -24.89
N TYR A 103 25.35 -10.39 -25.41
CA TYR A 103 24.35 -11.46 -25.45
C TYR A 103 24.81 -12.66 -26.29
N ASN A 104 25.41 -12.42 -27.46
CA ASN A 104 25.96 -13.50 -28.29
C ASN A 104 27.17 -14.19 -27.63
N ASP A 105 27.95 -13.47 -26.84
CA ASP A 105 29.11 -14.01 -26.13
C ASP A 105 28.71 -14.81 -24.87
N ILE A 106 27.61 -14.45 -24.19
CA ILE A 106 26.94 -15.28 -23.19
C ILE A 106 26.39 -16.57 -23.84
N VAL A 107 25.63 -16.46 -24.93
CA VAL A 107 24.99 -17.63 -25.58
C VAL A 107 26.03 -18.58 -26.21
N SER A 108 27.17 -18.06 -26.67
CA SER A 108 28.27 -18.88 -27.18
C SER A 108 29.26 -19.36 -26.10
N GLY A 109 29.06 -18.98 -24.83
CA GLY A 109 29.91 -19.40 -23.71
C GLY A 109 31.32 -18.80 -23.72
N LYS A 110 31.52 -17.68 -24.40
CA LYS A 110 32.76 -16.88 -24.33
C LYS A 110 32.77 -15.96 -23.11
N PHE A 111 31.60 -15.46 -22.71
CA PHE A 111 31.38 -14.68 -21.50
C PHE A 111 30.61 -15.52 -20.48
N VAL A 112 31.02 -15.44 -19.21
CA VAL A 112 30.36 -16.12 -18.09
C VAL A 112 29.99 -15.05 -17.07
N SER A 113 28.71 -14.69 -17.01
CA SER A 113 28.21 -13.77 -15.99
C SER A 113 28.27 -14.41 -14.61
N SER A 114 28.68 -13.64 -13.59
CA SER A 114 28.61 -14.03 -12.18
C SER A 114 27.18 -14.34 -11.72
N MET A 115 26.19 -13.66 -12.31
CA MET A 115 24.78 -13.72 -11.89
C MET A 115 23.95 -14.73 -12.68
N LEU A 116 24.33 -15.05 -13.93
CA LEU A 116 23.63 -16.04 -14.74
C LEU A 116 24.11 -17.45 -14.41
N TYR A 117 23.48 -18.09 -13.42
CA TYR A 117 23.71 -19.51 -13.13
C TYR A 117 23.73 -20.35 -14.42
N ASP A 118 24.68 -21.27 -14.46
CA ASP A 118 24.99 -22.24 -15.51
C ASP A 118 23.79 -23.09 -16.02
N VAL A 119 22.66 -23.03 -15.31
CA VAL A 119 21.37 -23.69 -15.59
C VAL A 119 20.44 -22.84 -16.47
N PHE A 120 20.60 -21.51 -16.46
CA PHE A 120 19.81 -20.57 -17.27
C PHE A 120 20.44 -20.31 -18.64
N VAL A 121 21.77 -20.10 -18.70
CA VAL A 121 22.48 -19.86 -19.98
C VAL A 121 22.24 -21.00 -20.98
N LYS A 122 22.19 -22.26 -20.50
CA LYS A 122 21.86 -23.46 -21.30
C LYS A 122 20.42 -23.51 -21.84
N LYS A 123 19.57 -22.52 -21.52
CA LYS A 123 18.21 -22.35 -22.07
C LYS A 123 18.11 -21.15 -23.02
N PHE A 124 19.12 -20.29 -23.10
CA PHE A 124 19.10 -19.15 -24.00
C PHE A 124 19.21 -19.63 -25.47
N LYS A 125 18.70 -18.82 -26.39
CA LYS A 125 18.68 -19.12 -27.83
C LYS A 125 19.51 -18.09 -28.59
N PRO A 126 20.36 -18.48 -29.57
CA PRO A 126 21.04 -17.52 -30.44
C PRO A 126 20.05 -16.54 -31.06
N LEU A 127 20.47 -15.27 -31.21
CA LEU A 127 19.67 -14.30 -31.96
C LEU A 127 19.53 -14.79 -33.40
N PRO A 128 18.31 -14.95 -33.94
CA PRO A 128 18.13 -15.37 -35.32
C PRO A 128 18.70 -14.30 -36.25
N THR A 129 19.49 -14.73 -37.24
CA THR A 129 20.08 -13.83 -38.23
C THR A 129 18.99 -13.07 -39.01
N PRO A 130 19.31 -11.90 -39.61
CA PRO A 130 18.37 -11.17 -40.47
C PRO A 130 17.81 -12.05 -41.61
N GLU A 131 18.63 -12.95 -42.12
CA GLU A 131 18.29 -13.96 -43.13
C GLU A 131 17.33 -15.06 -42.59
N GLU A 132 17.52 -15.54 -41.36
CA GLU A 132 16.56 -16.47 -40.70
C GLU A 132 15.23 -15.78 -40.36
N LEU A 133 15.26 -14.54 -39.87
CA LEU A 133 14.07 -13.72 -39.63
C LEU A 133 13.27 -13.50 -40.93
N ALA A 134 13.96 -13.27 -42.05
CA ALA A 134 13.34 -13.20 -43.38
C ALA A 134 12.76 -14.55 -43.81
N ALA A 135 13.47 -15.66 -43.60
CA ALA A 135 12.99 -17.01 -43.93
C ALA A 135 11.75 -17.43 -43.12
N GLN A 136 11.60 -16.93 -41.89
CA GLN A 136 10.41 -17.14 -41.06
C GLN A 136 9.19 -16.31 -41.48
N ASN A 137 9.34 -15.28 -42.33
CA ASN A 137 8.26 -14.42 -42.81
C ASN A 137 8.29 -14.21 -44.35
N PRO A 138 8.17 -15.29 -45.17
CA PRO A 138 8.35 -15.21 -46.62
C PRO A 138 7.36 -14.26 -47.32
N LYS A 139 6.16 -14.04 -46.74
CA LYS A 139 5.15 -13.12 -47.28
C LYS A 139 5.54 -11.63 -47.17
N CYS A 140 6.35 -11.24 -46.18
CA CYS A 140 7.00 -9.93 -46.20
C CYS A 140 8.04 -9.86 -47.32
N TYR A 141 8.87 -10.90 -47.43
CA TYR A 141 10.00 -10.94 -48.36
C TYR A 141 9.58 -10.87 -49.84
N GLU A 142 8.49 -11.53 -50.23
CA GLU A 142 7.94 -11.41 -51.59
C GLU A 142 7.38 -10.01 -51.88
N SER A 143 6.76 -9.36 -50.89
CA SER A 143 6.18 -8.02 -51.02
C SER A 143 7.24 -6.92 -51.27
N VAL A 144 8.47 -7.13 -50.78
CA VAL A 144 9.61 -6.21 -50.97
C VAL A 144 10.17 -6.28 -52.40
N LYS A 145 10.09 -7.43 -53.09
CA LYS A 145 10.66 -7.60 -54.45
C LYS A 145 9.96 -6.78 -55.54
N SER A 146 8.76 -6.26 -55.30
CA SER A 146 8.03 -5.39 -56.23
C SER A 146 8.35 -3.89 -56.08
N CYS A 147 9.11 -3.48 -55.06
CA CYS A 147 9.45 -2.08 -54.83
C CYS A 147 10.63 -1.63 -55.71
N ALA A 148 10.33 -1.02 -56.85
CA ALA A 148 11.32 -0.50 -57.82
C ALA A 148 12.08 0.78 -57.36
N GLY A 149 12.14 1.04 -56.05
CA GLY A 149 12.93 2.09 -55.40
C GLY A 149 13.53 1.52 -54.11
N GLY A 150 14.85 1.57 -53.98
CA GLY A 150 15.58 0.76 -53.01
C GLY A 150 15.30 1.11 -51.53
N CYS A 151 15.14 0.08 -50.71
CA CYS A 151 15.04 0.22 -49.25
C CYS A 151 16.44 0.35 -48.60
N VAL A 152 16.53 1.11 -47.52
CA VAL A 152 17.71 1.18 -46.65
C VAL A 152 17.65 0.05 -45.61
N ARG A 153 18.79 -0.58 -45.28
CA ARG A 153 18.92 -1.55 -44.17
C ARG A 153 19.27 -0.82 -42.88
N THR A 154 18.57 -1.11 -41.78
CA THR A 154 18.89 -0.63 -40.42
C THR A 154 18.66 -1.72 -39.37
N GLY A 155 19.72 -2.43 -38.98
CA GLY A 155 19.70 -3.36 -37.83
C GLY A 155 18.77 -4.58 -37.95
N TYR A 156 18.39 -5.13 -36.79
CA TYR A 156 17.54 -6.32 -36.65
C TYR A 156 16.02 -6.04 -36.83
N SER A 157 15.62 -4.78 -37.06
CA SER A 157 14.22 -4.37 -37.23
C SER A 157 13.81 -4.29 -38.71
N GLN A 158 13.01 -5.26 -39.18
CA GLN A 158 12.45 -5.25 -40.54
C GLN A 158 11.22 -4.33 -40.63
N LEU A 159 11.44 -3.04 -40.94
CA LEU A 159 10.36 -2.09 -41.27
C LEU A 159 10.00 -2.15 -42.76
N CYS A 160 8.75 -2.49 -43.07
CA CYS A 160 8.21 -2.51 -44.43
C CYS A 160 7.14 -1.40 -44.60
N THR A 161 7.53 -0.27 -45.21
CA THR A 161 6.67 0.91 -45.36
C THR A 161 6.13 1.03 -46.80
N PRO A 162 4.81 0.92 -47.06
CA PRO A 162 4.25 1.10 -48.40
C PRO A 162 4.16 2.58 -48.80
N CYS A 163 4.47 2.90 -50.07
CA CYS A 163 4.07 4.19 -50.65
C CYS A 163 2.53 4.28 -50.75
N GLN A 164 1.95 5.44 -50.43
CA GLN A 164 0.51 5.61 -50.30
C GLN A 164 -0.28 5.46 -51.62
N ARG A 165 -1.47 4.83 -51.54
CA ARG A 165 -2.77 5.42 -51.94
C ARG A 165 -3.96 4.55 -51.48
N ASN A 166 -5.11 5.18 -51.29
CA ASN A 166 -6.37 4.64 -50.76
C ASN A 166 -6.71 3.18 -51.13
N THR A 167 -6.74 2.28 -50.14
CA THR A 167 -7.97 1.57 -49.68
C THR A 167 -7.68 0.69 -48.45
N THR A 168 -8.72 0.33 -47.69
CA THR A 168 -8.60 -0.30 -46.37
C THR A 168 -8.45 -1.83 -46.44
N SER A 169 -7.32 -2.39 -45.97
CA SER A 169 -7.25 -3.74 -45.37
C SER A 169 -5.93 -4.04 -44.64
N GLN A 170 -5.95 -5.08 -43.81
CA GLN A 170 -4.99 -5.47 -42.78
C GLN A 170 -3.55 -5.76 -43.24
N VAL A 171 -2.60 -5.59 -42.31
CA VAL A 171 -1.23 -6.17 -42.34
C VAL A 171 -0.92 -6.80 -40.98
N LYS A 172 -0.38 -8.03 -40.95
CA LYS A 172 0.17 -8.64 -39.71
C LYS A 172 1.65 -8.28 -39.57
N MET A 173 2.11 -8.06 -38.33
CA MET A 173 3.47 -7.63 -38.02
C MET A 173 4.09 -8.58 -36.98
N LYS A 174 5.35 -8.98 -37.20
CA LYS A 174 6.25 -9.54 -36.18
C LYS A 174 7.46 -8.62 -36.10
N ILE A 175 7.76 -8.12 -34.91
CA ILE A 175 8.96 -7.33 -34.61
C ILE A 175 9.65 -8.02 -33.43
N ALA A 176 10.97 -8.17 -33.49
CA ALA A 176 11.78 -8.49 -32.33
C ALA A 176 12.11 -7.16 -31.62
N THR A 177 11.54 -6.95 -30.44
CA THR A 177 11.79 -5.75 -29.63
C THR A 177 12.82 -6.08 -28.56
N ILE A 178 13.99 -5.44 -28.62
CA ILE A 178 14.90 -5.37 -27.47
C ILE A 178 14.34 -4.24 -26.58
N LEU A 179 13.97 -4.55 -25.33
CA LEU A 179 13.61 -3.52 -24.37
C LEU A 179 14.89 -2.93 -23.76
N LEU A 180 15.09 -1.64 -23.99
CA LEU A 180 15.95 -0.76 -23.19
C LEU A 180 15.06 0.35 -22.66
N THR A 181 14.94 0.47 -21.34
CA THR A 181 14.11 1.47 -20.69
C THR A 181 14.90 2.76 -20.47
N ALA A 182 14.77 3.69 -21.41
CA ALA A 182 15.25 5.07 -21.29
C ALA A 182 14.17 6.05 -21.80
N SER A 183 13.90 7.11 -21.05
CA SER A 183 12.74 7.99 -21.28
C SER A 183 13.12 9.33 -21.92
N ALA A 184 12.55 9.64 -23.08
CA ALA A 184 12.55 10.98 -23.69
C ALA A 184 11.29 11.15 -24.57
N ALA A 185 10.74 12.36 -24.64
CA ALA A 185 9.41 12.65 -25.21
C ALA A 185 9.44 13.67 -26.35
N LEU A 186 8.35 13.78 -27.15
CA LEU A 186 8.07 14.96 -28.01
C LEU A 186 6.60 15.07 -28.51
N VAL A 187 5.80 15.82 -27.76
CA VAL A 187 4.83 16.89 -28.16
C VAL A 187 4.30 16.95 -29.62
N ASN A 188 2.95 17.01 -29.83
CA ASN A 188 2.22 18.27 -30.20
C ASN A 188 0.67 18.19 -30.20
N ALA A 189 0.03 19.38 -30.16
CA ALA A 189 -1.37 19.73 -29.89
C ALA A 189 -2.46 19.38 -30.93
N GLN A 190 -3.76 19.47 -30.55
CA GLN A 190 -4.66 20.61 -30.89
C GLN A 190 -6.04 20.56 -30.14
N GLU A 191 -6.79 21.68 -30.09
CA GLU A 191 -7.96 21.97 -29.22
C GLU A 191 -9.37 21.79 -29.90
N PRO A 192 -10.52 22.34 -29.42
CA PRO A 192 -11.42 21.65 -28.48
C PRO A 192 -12.95 21.71 -28.82
N GLY A 193 -13.81 21.12 -27.98
CA GLY A 193 -15.06 21.81 -27.58
C GLY A 193 -16.41 21.06 -27.51
N ILE A 194 -17.33 21.68 -26.76
CA ILE A 194 -18.79 21.48 -26.65
C ILE A 194 -19.29 20.30 -25.78
N VAL A 195 -19.61 20.63 -24.52
CA VAL A 195 -20.39 19.81 -23.58
C VAL A 195 -21.89 19.90 -23.88
N ARG A 196 -22.63 18.79 -23.68
CA ARG A 196 -24.08 18.79 -23.41
C ARG A 196 -24.43 17.73 -22.36
N PRO A 197 -25.33 18.02 -21.40
CA PRO A 197 -25.71 17.07 -20.36
C PRO A 197 -26.61 15.96 -20.92
N LEU A 198 -26.42 14.73 -20.42
CA LEU A 198 -27.28 13.59 -20.71
C LEU A 198 -28.01 13.17 -19.43
N ASN A 199 -29.33 13.34 -19.38
CA ASN A 199 -30.14 12.85 -18.28
C ASN A 199 -30.19 11.31 -18.33
N VAL A 200 -29.49 10.65 -17.40
CA VAL A 200 -29.62 9.19 -17.20
C VAL A 200 -30.69 8.94 -16.16
N ALA A 201 -31.79 8.30 -16.56
CA ALA A 201 -32.81 7.83 -15.63
C ALA A 201 -32.33 6.53 -14.96
N ALA A 202 -32.36 6.47 -13.63
CA ALA A 202 -31.96 5.30 -12.87
C ALA A 202 -32.81 4.07 -13.27
N SER A 203 -32.14 3.02 -13.76
CA SER A 203 -32.74 1.72 -14.05
C SER A 203 -32.23 0.72 -13.03
N SER A 204 -33.13 0.19 -12.19
CA SER A 204 -32.79 -0.77 -11.14
C SER A 204 -32.43 -2.13 -11.74
N VAL A 205 -31.13 -2.44 -11.78
CA VAL A 205 -30.63 -3.77 -12.19
C VAL A 205 -30.73 -4.72 -11.00
N THR A 206 -31.68 -5.66 -11.05
CA THR A 206 -31.73 -6.78 -10.10
C THR A 206 -30.67 -7.81 -10.45
N TYR A 207 -29.60 -7.89 -9.64
CA TYR A 207 -28.60 -8.96 -9.74
C TYR A 207 -29.19 -10.28 -9.24
N THR A 208 -29.01 -11.36 -10.00
CA THR A 208 -29.24 -12.73 -9.55
C THR A 208 -27.96 -13.27 -8.91
N ALA A 209 -27.96 -13.43 -7.59
CA ALA A 209 -26.83 -13.93 -6.82
C ALA A 209 -26.70 -15.45 -6.94
N ASP A 210 -26.00 -15.92 -7.98
CA ASP A 210 -25.70 -17.34 -8.24
C ASP A 210 -24.19 -17.59 -8.35
N LYS A 211 -23.45 -17.15 -7.32
CA LYS A 211 -22.13 -17.65 -6.92
C LYS A 211 -21.91 -17.29 -5.46
N ALA A 212 -21.74 -18.29 -4.59
CA ALA A 212 -21.30 -18.05 -3.23
C ALA A 212 -19.90 -17.42 -3.24
N VAL A 213 -19.69 -16.36 -2.46
CA VAL A 213 -18.35 -15.80 -2.23
C VAL A 213 -17.58 -16.79 -1.39
N ASP A 214 -16.54 -17.40 -1.97
CA ASP A 214 -15.62 -18.30 -1.26
C ASP A 214 -14.65 -17.47 -0.40
N ALA A 215 -15.20 -16.89 0.66
CA ALA A 215 -14.51 -15.92 1.50
C ALA A 215 -13.40 -16.61 2.31
N THR A 216 -12.15 -16.23 2.05
CA THR A 216 -10.93 -17.00 2.39
C THR A 216 -10.88 -17.45 3.86
N LEU A 217 -11.28 -16.57 4.78
CA LEU A 217 -11.23 -16.86 6.22
C LEU A 217 -12.30 -17.88 6.69
N SER A 218 -13.21 -18.31 5.81
CA SER A 218 -14.15 -19.42 6.06
C SER A 218 -13.48 -20.80 6.09
N GLY A 219 -12.29 -20.91 5.48
CA GLY A 219 -11.46 -22.13 5.53
C GLY A 219 -10.46 -22.16 6.69
N SER A 220 -10.40 -21.13 7.53
CA SER A 220 -9.44 -21.03 8.63
C SER A 220 -9.67 -22.10 9.70
N ASN A 221 -8.58 -22.64 10.24
CA ASN A 221 -8.63 -23.60 11.34
C ASN A 221 -9.17 -22.93 12.60
N THR A 222 -10.19 -23.52 13.23
CA THR A 222 -10.83 -23.03 14.45
C THR A 222 -10.44 -23.88 15.67
N THR A 223 -9.98 -23.23 16.74
CA THR A 223 -9.84 -23.85 18.06
C THR A 223 -11.22 -23.96 18.72
N THR A 224 -11.48 -25.04 19.45
CA THR A 224 -12.71 -25.20 20.25
C THR A 224 -12.36 -25.47 21.70
N HIS A 225 -12.67 -24.52 22.58
CA HIS A 225 -12.46 -24.63 24.02
C HIS A 225 -13.66 -25.35 24.68
N ASN A 226 -13.39 -26.42 25.43
CA ASN A 226 -14.43 -27.37 25.83
C ASN A 226 -15.18 -26.94 27.11
N GLY A 227 -16.33 -26.29 26.92
CA GLY A 227 -17.25 -25.95 28.02
C GLY A 227 -17.03 -24.56 28.63
N GLU A 228 -16.07 -23.80 28.12
CA GLU A 228 -15.83 -22.40 28.47
C GLU A 228 -16.43 -21.51 27.36
N TRP A 229 -16.97 -20.35 27.74
CA TRP A 229 -17.46 -19.36 26.76
C TRP A 229 -16.29 -18.49 26.30
N HIS A 230 -16.27 -18.18 25.01
CA HIS A 230 -15.40 -17.19 24.39
C HIS A 230 -16.22 -16.36 23.40
N MET A 231 -15.77 -15.15 23.10
CA MET A 231 -16.38 -14.34 22.05
C MET A 231 -16.39 -15.10 20.72
N LYS A 232 -17.56 -15.22 20.09
CA LYS A 232 -17.64 -15.83 18.76
C LYS A 232 -16.97 -14.91 17.74
N PRO A 233 -16.09 -15.41 16.84
CA PRO A 233 -15.43 -14.59 15.84
C PRO A 233 -16.41 -13.81 14.97
N VAL A 234 -16.21 -12.50 14.89
CA VAL A 234 -16.96 -11.58 14.03
C VAL A 234 -16.14 -11.32 12.77
N ARG A 235 -16.74 -11.56 11.61
CA ARG A 235 -16.21 -11.20 10.30
C ARG A 235 -16.57 -9.75 9.98
N VAL A 236 -15.56 -8.93 9.75
CA VAL A 236 -15.69 -7.51 9.39
C VAL A 236 -14.90 -7.23 8.11
N VAL A 237 -15.21 -6.11 7.44
CA VAL A 237 -14.35 -5.55 6.41
C VAL A 237 -13.92 -4.15 6.83
N HIS A 238 -12.60 -3.96 6.94
CA HIS A 238 -11.97 -2.69 7.28
C HIS A 238 -11.16 -2.15 6.11
N ALA A 239 -10.93 -0.84 6.11
CA ALA A 239 -10.09 -0.16 5.12
C ALA A 239 -8.83 0.41 5.78
N ARG A 240 -7.68 0.22 5.15
CA ARG A 240 -6.41 0.85 5.57
C ARG A 240 -5.90 1.75 4.45
N VAL A 241 -5.73 3.04 4.77
CA VAL A 241 -5.06 4.00 3.90
C VAL A 241 -3.55 3.82 4.09
N GLN A 242 -2.83 3.47 3.02
CA GLN A 242 -1.40 3.14 3.11
C GLN A 242 -0.60 3.58 1.86
N SER A 243 0.72 3.62 2.02
CA SER A 243 1.69 4.01 0.99
C SER A 243 2.29 2.81 0.26
N ASP A 244 2.56 1.71 0.95
CA ASP A 244 2.93 0.44 0.32
C ASP A 244 1.74 -0.18 -0.42
N THR A 245 2.04 -0.87 -1.52
CA THR A 245 1.08 -1.66 -2.28
C THR A 245 1.18 -3.11 -1.81
N PRO A 246 0.06 -3.80 -1.50
CA PRO A 246 0.11 -5.20 -1.11
C PRO A 246 0.75 -6.08 -2.19
N LYS A 247 1.62 -6.98 -1.75
CA LYS A 247 2.33 -7.96 -2.58
C LYS A 247 1.61 -9.31 -2.48
N TYR A 248 1.43 -9.98 -3.61
CA TYR A 248 0.86 -11.32 -3.65
C TYR A 248 1.93 -12.37 -3.29
N TYR A 249 1.57 -13.30 -2.42
CA TYR A 249 2.42 -14.40 -1.95
C TYR A 249 1.78 -15.75 -2.30
N ASP A 250 1.55 -15.98 -3.59
CA ASP A 250 0.95 -17.16 -4.25
C ASP A 250 -0.45 -17.60 -3.79
N THR A 251 -0.95 -17.09 -2.66
CA THR A 251 -2.21 -17.52 -2.02
C THR A 251 -3.00 -16.35 -1.41
N PHE A 252 -2.32 -15.35 -0.85
CA PHE A 252 -2.92 -14.15 -0.27
C PHE A 252 -2.08 -12.90 -0.58
N PHE A 253 -2.65 -11.72 -0.30
CA PHE A 253 -1.93 -10.45 -0.34
C PHE A 253 -1.44 -10.06 1.07
N GLY A 254 -0.16 -9.72 1.19
CA GLY A 254 0.47 -9.18 2.40
C GLY A 254 1.26 -7.91 2.12
N SER A 255 1.92 -7.31 3.11
CA SER A 255 2.72 -6.12 2.89
C SER A 255 3.99 -6.42 2.06
N ALA A 256 4.41 -5.43 1.26
CA ALA A 256 5.63 -5.49 0.48
C ALA A 256 6.93 -5.43 1.32
N TYR A 257 6.85 -5.00 2.60
CA TYR A 257 7.99 -5.00 3.53
C TYR A 257 8.39 -6.42 4.01
N GLY A 258 7.55 -7.42 3.75
CA GLY A 258 7.86 -8.83 4.00
C GLY A 258 8.92 -9.39 3.04
N LYS A 259 9.96 -10.02 3.60
CA LYS A 259 10.95 -10.78 2.83
C LYS A 259 10.33 -12.04 2.20
N ASP A 260 9.37 -12.63 2.90
CA ASP A 260 8.63 -13.85 2.57
C ASP A 260 7.14 -13.68 2.93
N ALA A 261 6.34 -14.74 2.74
CA ALA A 261 4.90 -14.72 2.99
C ALA A 261 4.54 -14.50 4.47
N GLU A 262 5.25 -15.11 5.41
CA GLU A 262 4.95 -15.02 6.84
C GLU A 262 5.27 -13.62 7.38
N ASN A 263 6.44 -13.09 7.02
CA ASN A 263 6.83 -11.72 7.32
C ASN A 263 5.94 -10.68 6.61
N GLY A 264 5.49 -10.98 5.38
CA GLY A 264 4.54 -10.16 4.63
C GLY A 264 3.16 -10.12 5.27
N TYR A 265 2.71 -11.24 5.83
CA TYR A 265 1.47 -11.34 6.59
C TYR A 265 1.56 -10.59 7.91
N LEU A 266 2.63 -10.82 8.68
CA LEU A 266 2.89 -10.13 9.94
C LEU A 266 2.89 -8.60 9.75
N SER A 267 3.66 -8.10 8.79
CA SER A 267 3.88 -6.66 8.57
C SER A 267 2.63 -5.87 8.17
N SER A 268 1.56 -6.53 7.73
CA SER A 268 0.31 -5.87 7.35
C SER A 268 -0.50 -5.37 8.55
N LEU A 269 -0.52 -6.08 9.69
CA LEU A 269 -1.28 -5.72 10.90
C LEU A 269 -0.48 -5.80 12.22
N ASP A 270 0.86 -5.76 12.19
CA ASP A 270 1.71 -5.76 13.39
C ASP A 270 1.68 -4.40 14.13
N SER A 271 0.66 -4.17 14.96
CA SER A 271 0.42 -2.89 15.67
C SER A 271 0.21 -1.70 14.71
N VAL A 272 -0.96 -1.67 14.08
CA VAL A 272 -1.36 -0.63 13.12
C VAL A 272 -2.79 -0.12 13.36
N ASN A 273 -3.16 0.97 12.69
CA ASN A 273 -4.55 1.46 12.63
C ASN A 273 -5.23 1.06 11.31
N THR A 274 -6.54 0.87 11.35
CA THR A 274 -7.45 0.86 10.19
C THR A 274 -8.67 1.75 10.45
N ALA A 275 -9.53 1.93 9.44
CA ALA A 275 -10.84 2.57 9.59
C ALA A 275 -11.98 1.61 9.16
N SER A 276 -13.22 1.97 9.48
CA SER A 276 -14.38 1.47 8.75
C SER A 276 -14.30 1.87 7.26
N VAL A 277 -14.90 1.09 6.36
CA VAL A 277 -14.89 1.40 4.92
C VAL A 277 -15.55 2.75 4.66
N GLU A 278 -16.63 3.01 5.38
CA GLU A 278 -17.40 4.26 5.43
C GLU A 278 -16.54 5.47 5.83
N GLY A 279 -15.49 5.25 6.63
CA GLY A 279 -14.63 6.27 7.21
C GLY A 279 -13.22 6.38 6.63
N ALA A 280 -12.85 5.56 5.64
CA ALA A 280 -11.49 5.52 5.10
C ALA A 280 -10.99 6.88 4.59
N LEU A 281 -11.87 7.63 3.91
CA LEU A 281 -11.54 8.92 3.32
C LEU A 281 -11.48 10.07 4.34
N MET A 282 -11.97 9.90 5.57
CA MET A 282 -11.84 10.91 6.61
C MET A 282 -10.36 11.22 6.88
N TYR A 283 -9.51 10.18 6.99
CA TYR A 283 -8.07 10.35 7.16
C TYR A 283 -7.38 10.91 5.90
N VAL A 284 -7.85 10.52 4.71
CA VAL A 284 -7.34 11.06 3.44
C VAL A 284 -7.57 12.58 3.40
N GLN A 285 -8.83 13.00 3.56
CA GLN A 285 -9.27 14.39 3.49
C GLN A 285 -8.68 15.27 4.59
N ALA A 286 -8.84 14.87 5.86
CA ALA A 286 -8.53 15.70 7.01
C ALA A 286 -7.02 15.78 7.33
N GLU A 287 -6.21 14.83 6.83
CA GLU A 287 -4.78 14.78 7.16
C GLU A 287 -3.84 14.55 5.97
N CYS A 288 -4.25 13.88 4.90
CA CYS A 288 -3.29 13.43 3.88
C CYS A 288 -3.13 14.38 2.69
N ILE A 289 -4.23 14.98 2.24
CA ILE A 289 -4.29 15.70 0.97
C ILE A 289 -4.28 17.22 1.11
N ASN A 290 -4.69 17.80 2.25
CA ASN A 290 -4.80 19.26 2.37
C ASN A 290 -3.45 19.93 2.08
N GLN A 291 -3.39 20.73 1.01
CA GLN A 291 -2.18 21.43 0.60
C GLN A 291 -1.75 22.47 1.63
N ASN A 292 -2.70 23.09 2.34
CA ASN A 292 -2.42 24.12 3.34
C ASN A 292 -1.69 23.58 4.57
N SER A 293 -1.92 22.30 4.90
CA SER A 293 -1.22 21.58 5.98
C SER A 293 0.24 21.18 5.68
N ARG A 294 0.69 21.33 4.42
CA ARG A 294 1.94 20.78 3.90
C ARG A 294 2.96 21.86 3.55
N SER A 295 4.23 21.46 3.40
CA SER A 295 5.27 22.34 2.86
C SER A 295 5.00 22.65 1.38
N LYS A 296 5.65 23.67 0.82
CA LYS A 296 5.52 23.96 -0.63
C LYS A 296 6.28 22.93 -1.46
N GLU A 297 7.36 22.44 -0.88
CA GLU A 297 8.27 21.43 -1.39
C GLU A 297 7.57 20.07 -1.52
N ASP A 298 6.68 19.73 -0.57
CA ASP A 298 5.86 18.52 -0.56
C ASP A 298 4.50 18.68 -1.27
N ARG A 299 4.26 19.74 -2.05
CA ARG A 299 2.94 19.99 -2.71
C ARG A 299 2.43 18.76 -3.48
N CYS A 300 3.32 18.10 -4.22
CA CYS A 300 3.00 16.93 -5.04
C CYS A 300 3.28 15.58 -4.36
N VAL A 301 3.37 15.59 -3.01
CA VAL A 301 3.50 14.40 -2.15
C VAL A 301 2.42 14.45 -1.07
N ARG A 302 1.47 13.51 -1.08
CA ARG A 302 0.50 13.35 0.02
C ARG A 302 1.23 13.00 1.33
N LYS A 303 0.72 13.45 2.48
CA LYS A 303 1.29 13.11 3.81
C LYS A 303 1.47 11.59 3.93
N ASN A 304 2.57 11.15 4.54
CA ASN A 304 2.93 9.74 4.68
C ASN A 304 3.03 8.94 3.35
N LYS A 305 3.06 9.63 2.20
CA LYS A 305 3.08 9.07 0.83
C LYS A 305 1.89 8.14 0.53
N VAL A 306 0.74 8.37 1.16
CA VAL A 306 -0.45 7.52 0.97
C VAL A 306 -0.93 7.51 -0.48
N ARG A 307 -1.33 6.34 -0.97
CA ARG A 307 -1.82 6.16 -2.35
C ARG A 307 -2.85 5.05 -2.53
N ASN A 308 -2.92 4.09 -1.60
CA ASN A 308 -3.84 2.95 -1.67
C ASN A 308 -4.88 3.02 -0.54
N ILE A 309 -6.11 2.66 -0.85
CA ILE A 309 -7.15 2.28 0.11
C ILE A 309 -7.31 0.78 0.00
N VAL A 310 -6.74 0.04 0.96
CA VAL A 310 -6.67 -1.42 0.95
C VAL A 310 -7.79 -2.01 1.81
N PHE A 311 -8.53 -2.97 1.26
CA PHE A 311 -9.64 -3.64 1.94
C PHE A 311 -9.14 -4.94 2.60
N TYR A 312 -9.36 -5.03 3.91
CA TYR A 312 -9.03 -6.17 4.75
C TYR A 312 -10.34 -6.85 5.18
N GLU A 313 -10.55 -8.10 4.81
CA GLU A 313 -11.47 -8.97 5.55
C GLU A 313 -10.76 -9.38 6.85
N VAL A 314 -11.44 -9.29 7.99
CA VAL A 314 -10.86 -9.60 9.30
C VAL A 314 -11.84 -10.42 10.12
N LEU A 315 -11.38 -11.52 10.72
CA LEU A 315 -12.06 -12.16 11.85
C LEU A 315 -11.53 -11.56 13.15
N ILE A 316 -12.42 -11.24 14.09
CA ILE A 316 -12.08 -10.66 15.41
C ILE A 316 -12.78 -11.47 16.51
N ALA A 317 -12.02 -11.91 17.51
CA ALA A 317 -12.54 -12.43 18.78
C ALA A 317 -11.71 -11.86 19.92
N GLN A 318 -12.30 -11.00 20.75
CA GLN A 318 -11.60 -10.42 21.89
C GLN A 318 -11.38 -11.47 22.99
N THR A 319 -10.46 -11.16 23.91
CA THR A 319 -10.28 -11.95 25.13
C THR A 319 -11.48 -11.79 26.08
N ASN A 320 -11.70 -12.79 26.94
CA ASN A 320 -12.76 -12.73 27.95
C ASN A 320 -12.50 -11.60 28.95
N GLU A 321 -11.23 -11.33 29.26
CA GLU A 321 -10.78 -10.28 30.17
C GLU A 321 -11.03 -8.87 29.60
N THR A 322 -10.85 -8.67 28.29
CA THR A 322 -11.19 -7.40 27.60
C THR A 322 -12.69 -7.16 27.64
N ILE A 323 -13.52 -8.18 27.31
CA ILE A 323 -14.97 -8.05 27.37
C ILE A 323 -15.41 -7.79 28.83
N ALA A 324 -14.82 -8.48 29.82
CA ALA A 324 -15.05 -8.21 31.25
C ALA A 324 -14.70 -6.77 31.67
N GLN A 325 -13.66 -6.17 31.10
CA GLN A 325 -13.23 -4.80 31.43
C GLN A 325 -14.12 -3.73 30.79
N TYR A 326 -14.50 -3.87 29.52
CA TYR A 326 -15.08 -2.76 28.73
C TYR A 326 -16.58 -2.87 28.37
N GLN A 327 -17.21 -4.07 28.40
CA GLN A 327 -18.57 -4.28 27.87
C GLN A 327 -19.68 -3.40 28.50
N GLU A 328 -19.48 -2.89 29.71
CA GLU A 328 -20.45 -2.05 30.44
C GLU A 328 -20.17 -0.55 30.33
N ASN A 329 -18.94 -0.17 29.96
CA ASN A 329 -18.42 1.20 30.06
C ASN A 329 -17.94 1.80 28.73
N TRP A 330 -17.79 0.99 27.67
CA TRP A 330 -17.35 1.46 26.35
C TRP A 330 -18.51 1.55 25.34
N ASN A 331 -18.41 2.49 24.40
CA ASN A 331 -19.47 2.77 23.42
C ASN A 331 -19.54 1.80 22.24
N ALA A 332 -18.52 0.94 22.07
CA ALA A 332 -18.48 -0.16 21.12
C ALA A 332 -18.17 -1.47 21.87
N PRO A 333 -19.14 -2.09 22.57
CA PRO A 333 -18.88 -3.09 23.63
C PRO A 333 -18.32 -4.46 23.18
N GLU A 334 -18.15 -4.72 21.87
CA GLU A 334 -17.35 -5.85 21.33
C GLU A 334 -15.86 -5.50 21.17
N TYR A 335 -15.45 -4.29 21.58
CA TYR A 335 -14.12 -3.73 21.39
C TYR A 335 -13.67 -3.01 22.66
N GLY A 336 -12.36 -2.92 22.87
CA GLY A 336 -11.81 -1.98 23.84
C GLY A 336 -11.64 -0.57 23.24
N PRO A 337 -11.14 0.40 24.02
CA PRO A 337 -10.83 1.73 23.53
C PRO A 337 -9.85 1.73 22.36
N PHE A 338 -10.12 2.54 21.32
CA PHE A 338 -9.16 2.80 20.26
C PHE A 338 -7.89 3.44 20.82
N LEU A 339 -6.76 2.81 20.53
CA LEU A 339 -5.42 3.32 20.83
C LEU A 339 -4.70 3.59 19.51
N ALA A 340 -4.30 4.83 19.26
CA ALA A 340 -3.49 5.13 18.09
C ALA A 340 -2.19 4.29 18.12
N MET A 341 -1.86 3.68 16.98
CA MET A 341 -0.65 2.88 16.76
C MET A 341 0.24 3.60 15.75
N ASP A 342 1.46 3.97 16.15
CA ASP A 342 2.46 4.62 15.32
C ASP A 342 3.76 3.79 15.32
N SER A 343 4.39 3.61 14.16
CA SER A 343 5.70 2.92 14.02
C SER A 343 5.79 1.50 14.63
N GLY A 344 4.65 0.84 14.85
CA GLY A 344 4.56 -0.51 15.44
C GLY A 344 4.30 -0.54 16.95
N LEU A 345 4.14 0.61 17.60
CA LEU A 345 3.82 0.75 19.02
C LEU A 345 2.56 1.59 19.23
N CYS A 346 1.97 1.51 20.42
CA CYS A 346 0.99 2.50 20.89
C CYS A 346 1.61 3.91 20.86
N THR A 347 0.87 4.93 20.41
CA THR A 347 1.33 6.33 20.44
C THR A 347 1.57 6.77 21.89
N PRO A 348 2.79 7.20 22.27
CA PRO A 348 3.08 7.66 23.62
C PRO A 348 2.34 8.96 23.99
N GLN A 349 1.95 9.09 25.26
CA GLN A 349 1.40 10.30 25.86
C GLN A 349 2.50 11.03 26.64
N GLY A 350 3.36 11.73 25.90
CA GLY A 350 4.63 12.25 26.44
C GLY A 350 5.61 11.11 26.66
N ASP A 351 6.22 11.04 27.84
CA ASP A 351 7.23 10.02 28.18
C ASP A 351 6.63 8.64 28.55
N ASN A 352 5.30 8.50 28.58
CA ASN A 352 4.60 7.29 29.05
C ASN A 352 3.65 6.72 27.99
N PHE A 353 3.28 5.45 28.13
CA PHE A 353 2.19 4.84 27.35
C PHE A 353 0.81 5.11 27.99
N PRO A 354 -0.28 5.13 27.18
CA PRO A 354 -1.63 5.10 27.72
C PRO A 354 -1.87 3.83 28.57
N PRO A 355 -2.62 3.90 29.68
CA PRO A 355 -2.89 2.76 30.57
C PRO A 355 -3.33 1.49 29.85
N GLU A 356 -4.22 1.64 28.87
CA GLU A 356 -4.83 0.55 28.12
C GLU A 356 -3.81 -0.21 27.26
N CYS A 357 -2.68 0.41 26.91
CA CYS A 357 -1.57 -0.26 26.22
C CYS A 357 -0.76 -1.16 27.18
N LEU A 358 -0.53 -0.70 28.42
CA LEU A 358 0.16 -1.49 29.45
C LEU A 358 -0.69 -2.71 29.88
N MET A 359 -2.02 -2.57 29.81
CA MET A 359 -2.99 -3.64 30.07
C MET A 359 -2.93 -4.80 29.05
N PHE A 360 -2.34 -4.62 27.86
CA PHE A 360 -2.22 -5.71 26.88
C PHE A 360 -1.41 -6.90 27.38
N ASN A 361 -0.38 -6.67 28.22
CA ASN A 361 0.43 -7.74 28.83
C ASN A 361 0.44 -7.69 30.38
N GLY A 362 -0.17 -6.67 30.99
CA GLY A 362 -0.11 -6.43 32.44
C GLY A 362 1.24 -5.85 32.88
N GLU A 363 1.79 -4.94 32.08
CA GLU A 363 3.01 -4.19 32.40
C GLU A 363 2.75 -3.27 33.61
N ASP A 364 3.77 -2.97 34.42
CA ASP A 364 3.72 -2.05 35.59
C ASP A 364 2.54 -2.23 36.59
N GLY A 365 2.07 -3.47 36.79
CA GLY A 365 0.99 -3.81 37.72
C GLY A 365 -0.43 -3.54 37.20
N TYR A 366 -0.55 -3.14 35.93
CA TYR A 366 -1.84 -3.11 35.21
C TYR A 366 -2.39 -4.54 35.01
N PRO A 367 -3.71 -4.69 34.85
CA PRO A 367 -4.31 -5.99 34.58
C PRO A 367 -3.94 -6.48 33.17
N ASN A 368 -3.41 -7.69 33.07
CA ASN A 368 -3.23 -8.38 31.79
C ASN A 368 -4.61 -8.80 31.25
N ILE A 369 -5.16 -8.00 30.33
CA ILE A 369 -6.38 -8.35 29.59
C ILE A 369 -6.08 -8.96 28.22
N GLY A 370 -4.82 -8.98 27.77
CA GLY A 370 -4.42 -9.42 26.44
C GLY A 370 -4.63 -8.35 25.35
N PRO A 371 -4.01 -8.53 24.17
CA PRO A 371 -4.15 -7.62 23.02
C PRO A 371 -5.55 -7.71 22.43
N TYR A 372 -6.26 -6.59 22.37
CA TYR A 372 -7.63 -6.50 21.86
C TYR A 372 -7.70 -5.59 20.62
N VAL A 373 -8.64 -5.84 19.70
CA VAL A 373 -8.93 -4.86 18.64
C VAL A 373 -9.71 -3.71 19.27
N GLY A 374 -9.12 -2.52 19.27
CA GLY A 374 -9.76 -1.31 19.81
C GLY A 374 -10.63 -0.62 18.76
N ALA A 375 -11.66 0.11 19.19
CA ALA A 375 -12.55 0.87 18.30
C ALA A 375 -12.95 2.23 18.89
N GLY A 376 -13.08 3.25 18.04
CA GLY A 376 -13.49 4.60 18.45
C GLY A 376 -14.04 5.44 17.30
N THR A 377 -15.13 6.15 17.54
CA THR A 377 -15.79 7.01 16.53
C THR A 377 -14.95 8.23 16.18
N LYS A 378 -14.89 8.57 14.87
CA LYS A 378 -14.36 9.84 14.35
C LYS A 378 -15.33 10.55 13.39
N LYS A 379 -16.60 10.11 13.35
CA LYS A 379 -17.65 10.62 12.45
C LYS A 379 -17.93 12.13 12.56
N ASP A 380 -17.59 12.73 13.72
CA ASP A 380 -17.88 14.11 14.09
C ASP A 380 -16.64 15.03 13.97
N ASP A 381 -15.57 14.62 13.25
CA ASP A 381 -14.43 15.50 12.98
C ASP A 381 -14.86 16.69 12.12
N PRO A 382 -14.63 17.95 12.56
CA PRO A 382 -15.16 19.12 11.88
C PRO A 382 -14.63 19.29 10.45
N ARG A 383 -13.44 18.75 10.13
CA ARG A 383 -12.78 18.89 8.82
C ARG A 383 -13.29 17.87 7.80
N ALA A 384 -13.84 16.77 8.28
CA ALA A 384 -14.25 15.62 7.49
C ALA A 384 -15.28 14.75 8.26
N PRO A 385 -16.53 15.24 8.43
CA PRO A 385 -17.57 14.48 9.10
C PRO A 385 -18.09 13.38 8.17
N TYR A 386 -17.51 12.19 8.25
CA TYR A 386 -17.95 10.99 7.50
C TYR A 386 -18.86 10.13 8.39
N PRO A 387 -20.16 9.95 8.05
CA PRO A 387 -21.07 9.10 8.81
C PRO A 387 -20.53 7.69 9.06
N ASP A 388 -20.80 7.13 10.24
CA ASP A 388 -20.34 5.79 10.65
C ASP A 388 -18.81 5.55 10.54
N THR A 389 -18.01 6.62 10.59
CA THR A 389 -16.55 6.52 10.74
C THR A 389 -16.17 6.03 12.12
N TYR A 390 -15.50 4.88 12.15
CA TYR A 390 -14.75 4.38 13.28
C TYR A 390 -13.30 4.16 12.87
N TRP A 391 -12.36 4.47 13.77
CA TRP A 391 -10.98 4.03 13.68
C TRP A 391 -10.78 2.82 14.59
N TYR A 392 -9.91 1.91 14.14
CA TYR A 392 -9.62 0.65 14.81
C TYR A 392 -8.13 0.48 15.00
N SER A 393 -7.75 -0.11 16.13
CA SER A 393 -6.36 -0.34 16.51
C SER A 393 -6.11 -1.83 16.65
N PHE A 394 -5.09 -2.34 15.95
CA PHE A 394 -4.74 -3.76 15.86
C PHE A 394 -3.40 -4.02 16.58
N PRO A 395 -3.36 -3.99 17.92
CA PRO A 395 -2.15 -4.28 18.68
C PRO A 395 -1.74 -5.72 18.46
N ASN A 396 -0.47 -5.93 18.13
CA ASN A 396 0.11 -7.27 18.11
C ASN A 396 1.19 -7.38 19.21
N THR A 397 1.90 -8.51 19.24
CA THR A 397 3.08 -8.74 20.09
C THR A 397 3.98 -7.50 20.24
N CYS A 398 4.49 -7.27 21.45
CA CYS A 398 5.32 -6.11 21.81
C CYS A 398 4.69 -4.74 21.45
N PRO A 399 3.48 -4.41 21.92
CA PRO A 399 2.78 -3.17 21.56
C PRO A 399 3.45 -1.90 22.14
N THR A 400 4.39 -2.04 23.07
CA THR A 400 5.23 -0.97 23.63
C THR A 400 6.59 -0.82 22.93
N LYS A 401 6.77 -1.43 21.74
CA LYS A 401 8.04 -1.45 20.98
C LYS A 401 7.87 -1.13 19.50
N ALA A 402 8.74 -0.28 18.97
CA ALA A 402 8.79 0.03 17.54
C ALA A 402 9.12 -1.23 16.72
N TRP A 403 8.71 -1.31 15.45
CA TRP A 403 8.93 -2.51 14.61
C TRP A 403 10.38 -3.04 14.63
N ALA A 404 11.37 -2.15 14.63
CA ALA A 404 12.79 -2.50 14.67
C ALA A 404 13.28 -3.08 16.02
N GLU A 405 12.51 -2.90 17.10
CA GLU A 405 12.80 -3.41 18.45
C GLU A 405 12.04 -4.70 18.79
N LYS A 406 11.09 -5.14 17.94
CA LYS A 406 10.26 -6.33 18.18
C LYS A 406 11.00 -7.65 17.87
N THR A 407 11.97 -7.98 18.69
CA THR A 407 12.75 -9.24 18.62
C THR A 407 11.87 -10.48 18.83
N ASP A 408 12.34 -11.64 18.34
CA ASP A 408 11.63 -12.92 18.52
C ASP A 408 11.40 -13.26 19.99
N ASP A 409 12.40 -13.03 20.86
CA ASP A 409 12.27 -13.18 22.31
C ASP A 409 11.16 -12.30 22.90
N CYS A 410 11.09 -11.03 22.46
CA CYS A 410 10.01 -10.13 22.85
C CYS A 410 8.66 -10.68 22.38
N ARG A 411 8.55 -11.08 21.11
CA ARG A 411 7.30 -11.58 20.52
C ARG A 411 6.81 -12.87 21.17
N ALA A 412 7.73 -13.73 21.59
CA ALA A 412 7.43 -14.94 22.36
C ALA A 412 7.04 -14.65 23.83
N SER A 413 7.44 -13.51 24.39
CA SER A 413 7.11 -13.12 25.77
C SER A 413 5.74 -12.44 25.95
N THR A 414 5.14 -11.95 24.86
CA THR A 414 3.85 -11.23 24.87
C THR A 414 2.71 -12.08 24.28
N ARG A 415 1.45 -11.84 24.69
CA ARG A 415 0.29 -12.43 24.02
C ARG A 415 0.20 -11.90 22.57
N LYS A 416 -0.31 -12.72 21.64
CA LYS A 416 -0.44 -12.35 20.22
C LYS A 416 -1.78 -11.68 19.95
N GLY A 417 -1.78 -10.64 19.14
CA GLY A 417 -3.02 -10.13 18.54
C GLY A 417 -3.32 -10.88 17.25
N LEU A 418 -2.34 -10.88 16.34
CA LEU A 418 -2.44 -11.52 15.03
C LEU A 418 -2.23 -13.04 15.12
N CYS A 419 -3.24 -13.79 14.66
CA CYS A 419 -3.18 -15.24 14.49
C CYS A 419 -2.21 -15.64 13.36
N PRO A 420 -1.65 -16.86 13.39
CA PRO A 420 -0.94 -17.43 12.24
C PRO A 420 -1.82 -17.48 10.96
N VAL A 421 -1.18 -17.52 9.79
CA VAL A 421 -1.87 -17.62 8.49
C VAL A 421 -2.81 -18.83 8.47
N GLY A 422 -4.10 -18.60 8.15
CA GLY A 422 -5.11 -19.67 8.08
C GLY A 422 -5.56 -20.23 9.44
N VAL A 423 -5.34 -19.51 10.53
CA VAL A 423 -5.90 -19.79 11.87
C VAL A 423 -6.89 -18.68 12.22
N ALA A 424 -8.09 -19.06 12.65
CA ALA A 424 -9.10 -18.12 13.13
C ALA A 424 -8.84 -17.72 14.60
N PRO A 425 -9.17 -16.49 15.02
CA PRO A 425 -9.02 -16.07 16.42
C PRO A 425 -10.00 -16.80 17.33
N ASP A 426 -9.60 -16.94 18.60
CA ASP A 426 -10.38 -17.60 19.64
C ASP A 426 -10.46 -16.80 20.95
N GLY A 427 -9.83 -15.63 21.01
CA GLY A 427 -9.75 -14.80 22.23
C GLY A 427 -8.72 -15.29 23.25
N VAL A 428 -8.00 -16.39 22.97
CA VAL A 428 -7.07 -17.05 23.90
C VAL A 428 -5.64 -16.93 23.36
N GLU A 429 -5.37 -17.63 22.24
CA GLU A 429 -4.07 -17.68 21.57
C GLU A 429 -3.81 -16.43 20.71
N CYS A 430 -4.88 -15.90 20.10
CA CYS A 430 -4.87 -14.70 19.27
C CYS A 430 -6.28 -14.09 19.13
N THR A 431 -6.35 -12.80 18.81
CA THR A 431 -7.61 -12.02 18.80
C THR A 431 -8.05 -11.52 17.42
N PHE A 432 -7.18 -11.56 16.40
CA PHE A 432 -7.59 -11.29 15.02
C PHE A 432 -6.80 -12.09 13.95
N SER A 433 -7.46 -12.41 12.84
CA SER A 433 -6.84 -12.95 11.61
C SER A 433 -7.40 -12.21 10.40
N TYR A 434 -6.62 -11.97 9.35
CA TYR A 434 -7.08 -11.19 8.19
C TYR A 434 -6.76 -11.83 6.83
N ASP A 435 -7.41 -11.33 5.79
CA ASP A 435 -7.05 -11.50 4.38
C ASP A 435 -7.25 -10.16 3.66
N ILE A 436 -6.34 -9.79 2.75
CA ILE A 436 -6.51 -8.59 1.93
C ILE A 436 -7.28 -8.97 0.68
N LEU A 437 -8.49 -8.42 0.54
CA LEU A 437 -9.38 -8.63 -0.59
C LEU A 437 -8.82 -7.95 -1.86
N GLY A 438 -8.18 -6.79 -1.70
CA GLY A 438 -7.61 -5.98 -2.77
C GLY A 438 -7.54 -4.51 -2.35
N TRP A 439 -7.40 -3.59 -3.32
CA TRP A 439 -7.35 -2.16 -3.05
C TRP A 439 -7.83 -1.32 -4.25
N VAL A 440 -8.10 -0.05 -3.99
CA VAL A 440 -8.15 1.00 -5.02
C VAL A 440 -7.01 1.98 -4.78
N THR A 441 -6.54 2.65 -5.83
CA THR A 441 -5.70 3.85 -5.63
C THR A 441 -6.59 5.03 -5.30
N ILE A 442 -6.05 6.02 -4.57
CA ILE A 442 -6.75 7.30 -4.34
C ILE A 442 -6.96 8.01 -5.69
N ASP A 443 -5.98 7.91 -6.59
CA ASP A 443 -5.96 8.59 -7.90
C ASP A 443 -7.08 8.09 -8.83
N ASP A 444 -7.35 6.77 -8.85
CA ASP A 444 -8.48 6.16 -9.55
C ASP A 444 -9.84 6.54 -8.94
N VAL A 445 -9.89 6.81 -7.62
CA VAL A 445 -11.13 7.21 -6.92
C VAL A 445 -11.48 8.68 -7.18
N VAL A 446 -10.48 9.57 -7.23
CA VAL A 446 -10.68 11.02 -7.42
C VAL A 446 -10.65 11.47 -8.89
N GLY A 447 -10.43 10.55 -9.84
CA GLY A 447 -10.48 10.82 -11.28
C GLY A 447 -9.18 11.34 -11.91
N ILE A 448 -8.04 11.28 -11.21
CA ILE A 448 -6.74 11.76 -11.73
C ILE A 448 -6.27 10.92 -12.93
N THR A 449 -6.62 9.64 -12.96
CA THR A 449 -6.17 8.65 -13.97
C THR A 449 -7.17 8.35 -15.07
N GLU A 450 -8.42 8.84 -15.02
CA GLU A 450 -9.54 8.33 -15.85
C GLU A 450 -9.30 8.44 -17.37
N ASP A 451 -8.63 9.50 -17.85
CA ASP A 451 -8.28 9.69 -19.27
C ASP A 451 -6.91 9.10 -19.67
N GLY A 452 -6.15 8.51 -18.73
CA GLY A 452 -4.77 8.06 -18.94
C GLY A 452 -3.78 9.18 -19.28
N LYS A 453 -4.16 10.45 -19.06
CA LYS A 453 -3.33 11.64 -19.34
C LYS A 453 -2.09 11.73 -18.45
N TYR A 454 -2.21 11.23 -17.22
CA TYR A 454 -1.15 11.17 -16.21
C TYR A 454 -1.17 9.79 -15.54
N ALA A 455 -0.03 9.30 -15.10
CA ALA A 455 0.09 7.97 -14.47
C ALA A 455 -0.22 7.96 -12.97
N ASN A 456 -0.26 9.12 -12.30
CA ASN A 456 -0.48 9.27 -10.86
C ASN A 456 -0.67 10.76 -10.44
N PHE A 457 -1.02 10.98 -9.17
CA PHE A 457 -1.16 12.29 -8.53
C PHE A 457 0.10 13.18 -8.62
N THR A 458 1.30 12.63 -8.49
CA THR A 458 2.53 13.45 -8.51
C THR A 458 2.74 14.03 -9.91
N GLU A 459 2.64 13.23 -10.97
CA GLU A 459 2.72 13.72 -12.37
C GLU A 459 1.60 14.72 -12.69
N TRP A 460 0.37 14.44 -12.26
CA TRP A 460 -0.77 15.34 -12.39
C TRP A 460 -0.50 16.69 -11.69
N CYS A 461 -0.02 16.66 -10.45
CA CYS A 461 0.27 17.84 -9.65
C CYS A 461 1.45 18.65 -10.21
N GLU A 462 2.51 18.00 -10.67
CA GLU A 462 3.70 18.67 -11.24
C GLU A 462 3.41 19.36 -12.58
N ALA A 463 2.42 18.88 -13.34
CA ALA A 463 2.04 19.45 -14.63
C ALA A 463 1.42 20.88 -14.56
N SER A 464 0.98 21.35 -13.39
CA SER A 464 0.60 22.77 -13.18
C SER A 464 0.57 23.14 -11.70
N GLU A 465 0.93 24.37 -11.35
CA GLU A 465 0.68 24.93 -10.01
C GLU A 465 -0.83 25.02 -9.68
N GLU A 466 -1.68 25.08 -10.71
CA GLU A 466 -3.16 25.08 -10.58
C GLU A 466 -3.73 23.68 -10.26
N ASN A 467 -2.95 22.60 -10.44
CA ASN A 467 -3.38 21.24 -10.15
C ASN A 467 -3.28 20.96 -8.63
N VAL A 468 -4.32 21.39 -7.91
CA VAL A 468 -4.50 21.22 -6.46
C VAL A 468 -5.50 20.10 -6.21
N GLU A 469 -5.13 19.04 -5.49
CA GLU A 469 -6.09 17.98 -5.15
C GLU A 469 -7.15 18.49 -4.17
N PHE A 470 -6.69 19.08 -3.06
CA PHE A 470 -7.54 19.71 -2.04
C PHE A 470 -6.75 20.78 -1.28
N ALA A 471 -7.36 21.95 -1.10
CA ALA A 471 -6.92 23.01 -0.22
C ALA A 471 -8.13 23.51 0.60
N GLY A 472 -7.94 23.65 1.91
CA GLY A 472 -8.96 24.15 2.83
C GLY A 472 -8.38 24.54 4.19
N ASP A 473 -9.23 25.05 5.09
CA ASP A 473 -8.82 25.41 6.45
C ASP A 473 -8.50 24.17 7.30
N ASP A 474 -7.35 24.16 7.98
CA ASP A 474 -6.84 23.02 8.76
C ASP A 474 -7.66 22.66 10.02
N LYS A 475 -8.71 23.42 10.37
CA LYS A 475 -9.54 23.24 11.56
C LYS A 475 -11.01 23.02 11.24
N THR A 476 -11.53 23.69 10.21
CA THR A 476 -12.93 23.55 9.75
C THR A 476 -13.08 22.68 8.51
N GLY A 477 -11.99 22.41 7.77
CA GLY A 477 -12.02 21.72 6.48
C GLY A 477 -12.74 22.50 5.38
N GLU A 478 -13.11 23.78 5.58
CA GLU A 478 -13.78 24.60 4.58
C GLU A 478 -12.90 24.73 3.33
N MET A 479 -13.43 24.37 2.16
CA MET A 479 -12.67 24.22 0.92
C MET A 479 -12.39 25.57 0.25
N GLU A 480 -11.11 25.85 0.03
CA GLU A 480 -10.62 26.99 -0.74
C GLU A 480 -10.50 26.65 -2.24
N GLY A 481 -10.16 25.39 -2.56
CA GLY A 481 -10.05 24.89 -3.92
C GLY A 481 -9.64 23.42 -3.99
N GLY A 482 -9.73 22.82 -5.18
CA GLY A 482 -9.34 21.43 -5.41
C GLY A 482 -10.15 20.73 -6.50
N LEU A 483 -10.07 19.41 -6.55
CA LEU A 483 -10.91 18.57 -7.42
C LEU A 483 -12.39 18.60 -6.99
N ASP A 484 -13.31 18.61 -7.96
CA ASP A 484 -14.76 18.54 -7.71
C ASP A 484 -15.17 17.34 -6.82
N PHE A 485 -14.39 16.25 -6.84
CA PHE A 485 -14.58 15.10 -5.95
C PHE A 485 -14.64 15.50 -4.47
N TRP A 486 -13.84 16.48 -4.03
CA TRP A 486 -13.73 16.91 -2.61
C TRP A 486 -14.69 18.04 -2.22
N LYS A 487 -15.49 18.54 -3.16
CA LYS A 487 -16.39 19.69 -2.97
C LYS A 487 -17.44 19.46 -1.88
N ASP A 488 -17.69 20.48 -1.06
CA ASP A 488 -18.58 20.39 0.11
C ASP A 488 -18.03 19.32 1.10
N PRO A 489 -16.78 19.48 1.61
CA PRO A 489 -16.07 18.49 2.44
C PRO A 489 -16.66 18.35 3.86
N THR A 490 -17.44 19.32 4.30
CA THR A 490 -18.10 19.37 5.61
C THR A 490 -19.55 18.86 5.58
N ASP A 491 -20.08 18.46 4.41
CA ASP A 491 -21.39 17.83 4.27
C ASP A 491 -21.29 16.30 4.50
N PRO A 492 -21.95 15.74 5.54
CA PRO A 492 -21.89 14.31 5.81
C PRO A 492 -22.48 13.42 4.72
N GLU A 493 -23.48 13.88 3.95
CA GLU A 493 -24.04 13.09 2.85
C GLU A 493 -23.15 13.14 1.60
N ALA A 494 -22.42 14.25 1.36
CA ALA A 494 -21.38 14.30 0.34
C ALA A 494 -20.21 13.36 0.69
N ASN A 495 -19.77 13.37 1.94
CA ASN A 495 -18.72 12.48 2.45
C ASN A 495 -19.13 10.99 2.35
N LYS A 496 -20.35 10.65 2.73
CA LYS A 496 -20.96 9.33 2.55
C LYS A 496 -21.02 8.91 1.08
N ALA A 497 -21.30 9.82 0.16
CA ALA A 497 -21.25 9.55 -1.29
C ALA A 497 -19.82 9.25 -1.78
N ARG A 498 -18.80 9.94 -1.26
CA ARG A 498 -17.38 9.63 -1.54
C ARG A 498 -16.99 8.23 -1.06
N ALA A 499 -17.41 7.86 0.15
CA ALA A 499 -17.17 6.51 0.68
C ALA A 499 -17.89 5.42 -0.13
N ALA A 500 -19.11 5.69 -0.61
CA ALA A 500 -19.79 4.81 -1.56
C ALA A 500 -19.04 4.70 -2.89
N LYS A 501 -18.46 5.80 -3.41
CA LYS A 501 -17.67 5.80 -4.66
C LYS A 501 -16.38 4.98 -4.54
N VAL A 502 -15.73 4.94 -3.36
CA VAL A 502 -14.59 4.04 -3.08
C VAL A 502 -14.99 2.56 -3.26
N VAL A 503 -16.15 2.17 -2.74
CA VAL A 503 -16.71 0.81 -2.91
C VAL A 503 -17.15 0.54 -4.34
N GLU A 504 -17.74 1.52 -5.02
CA GLU A 504 -18.14 1.45 -6.43
C GLU A 504 -16.93 1.18 -7.33
N VAL A 505 -15.86 2.00 -7.23
CA VAL A 505 -14.63 1.83 -8.03
C VAL A 505 -13.98 0.47 -7.78
N TYR A 506 -13.97 -0.02 -6.54
CA TYR A 506 -13.45 -1.35 -6.23
C TYR A 506 -14.27 -2.47 -6.90
N ASN A 507 -15.59 -2.45 -6.74
CA ASN A 507 -16.47 -3.48 -7.31
C ASN A 507 -16.54 -3.42 -8.84
N ASP A 508 -16.42 -2.23 -9.43
CA ASP A 508 -16.34 -2.06 -10.88
C ASP A 508 -14.98 -2.47 -11.45
N MET A 509 -13.90 -2.37 -10.67
CA MET A 509 -12.58 -2.93 -11.01
C MET A 509 -12.59 -4.47 -10.94
N VAL A 510 -13.09 -5.05 -9.85
CA VAL A 510 -13.20 -6.51 -9.67
C VAL A 510 -14.15 -7.15 -10.71
N SER A 511 -15.18 -6.43 -11.15
CA SER A 511 -16.08 -6.89 -12.22
C SER A 511 -15.62 -6.51 -13.65
N GLY A 512 -14.46 -5.86 -13.80
CA GLY A 512 -13.87 -5.52 -15.10
C GLY A 512 -14.61 -4.45 -15.91
N LYS A 513 -15.45 -3.63 -15.26
CA LYS A 513 -16.08 -2.44 -15.85
C LYS A 513 -15.14 -1.24 -15.81
N PHE A 514 -14.37 -1.11 -14.73
CA PHE A 514 -13.26 -0.17 -14.57
C PHE A 514 -11.94 -0.91 -14.79
N VAL A 515 -10.94 -0.22 -15.34
CA VAL A 515 -9.59 -0.74 -15.54
C VAL A 515 -8.61 0.34 -15.08
N SER A 516 -7.96 0.11 -13.93
CA SER A 516 -6.93 1.01 -13.42
C SER A 516 -5.75 1.10 -14.38
N SER A 517 -5.14 2.28 -14.50
CA SER A 517 -3.84 2.46 -15.14
C SER A 517 -2.67 2.16 -14.19
N MET A 518 -2.93 2.08 -12.88
CA MET A 518 -1.95 1.95 -11.80
C MET A 518 -1.86 0.53 -11.20
N ILE A 519 -2.90 -0.29 -11.42
CA ILE A 519 -2.96 -1.69 -10.95
C ILE A 519 -3.12 -2.58 -12.18
N ASP A 520 -2.18 -3.51 -12.38
CA ASP A 520 -2.21 -4.38 -13.55
C ASP A 520 -3.34 -5.43 -13.49
N ALA A 521 -3.78 -5.88 -14.67
CA ALA A 521 -4.91 -6.79 -14.79
C ALA A 521 -4.66 -8.21 -14.21
N GLU A 522 -3.42 -8.64 -14.03
CA GLU A 522 -3.10 -9.91 -13.37
C GLU A 522 -3.18 -9.79 -11.84
N THR A 523 -2.85 -8.62 -11.30
CA THR A 523 -3.08 -8.25 -9.90
C THR A 523 -4.58 -8.10 -9.60
N VAL A 524 -5.33 -7.36 -10.43
CA VAL A 524 -6.80 -7.25 -10.29
C VAL A 524 -7.49 -8.62 -10.40
N ALA A 525 -7.01 -9.53 -11.24
CA ALA A 525 -7.54 -10.90 -11.35
C ALA A 525 -7.36 -11.76 -10.08
N LYS A 526 -6.58 -11.31 -9.10
CA LYS A 526 -6.40 -11.94 -7.77
C LYS A 526 -7.25 -11.27 -6.68
N PHE A 527 -7.92 -10.15 -6.97
CA PHE A 527 -8.80 -9.47 -6.03
C PHE A 527 -10.08 -10.29 -5.79
N LYS A 528 -10.68 -10.10 -4.61
CA LYS A 528 -11.84 -10.86 -4.12
C LYS A 528 -13.04 -9.91 -4.00
N PRO A 529 -14.29 -10.34 -4.30
CA PRO A 529 -15.46 -9.48 -4.16
C PRO A 529 -15.61 -8.93 -2.74
N LEU A 530 -16.05 -7.66 -2.62
CA LEU A 530 -16.38 -7.07 -1.33
C LEU A 530 -17.75 -7.63 -0.87
N PRO A 531 -17.85 -8.37 0.24
CA PRO A 531 -19.14 -8.87 0.73
C PRO A 531 -19.98 -7.71 1.28
N THR A 532 -21.30 -7.71 1.04
CA THR A 532 -22.14 -6.59 1.51
C THR A 532 -22.30 -6.59 3.04
N PRO A 533 -22.66 -5.45 3.67
CA PRO A 533 -22.97 -5.41 5.10
C PRO A 533 -24.07 -6.39 5.53
N GLU A 534 -25.01 -6.71 4.65
CA GLU A 534 -26.07 -7.70 4.88
C GLU A 534 -25.55 -9.14 4.76
N GLU A 535 -24.66 -9.42 3.80
CA GLU A 535 -24.00 -10.74 3.67
C GLU A 535 -23.08 -11.03 4.85
N LEU A 536 -22.37 -10.02 5.35
CA LEU A 536 -21.61 -10.10 6.59
C LEU A 536 -22.53 -10.32 7.79
N ALA A 537 -23.64 -9.58 7.90
CA ALA A 537 -24.59 -9.70 9.02
C ALA A 537 -25.30 -11.06 9.05
N ALA A 538 -25.49 -11.70 7.90
CA ALA A 538 -26.03 -13.06 7.79
C ALA A 538 -25.02 -14.15 8.20
N GLN A 539 -23.72 -13.91 8.01
CA GLN A 539 -22.63 -14.82 8.42
C GLN A 539 -22.24 -14.66 9.90
N ASN A 540 -22.47 -13.48 10.48
CA ASN A 540 -21.97 -13.13 11.81
C ASN A 540 -22.79 -13.69 12.98
N PRO A 541 -22.14 -13.90 14.15
CA PRO A 541 -22.84 -14.24 15.39
C PRO A 541 -23.78 -13.11 15.80
N LYS A 542 -24.90 -13.49 16.42
CA LYS A 542 -25.95 -12.53 16.80
C LYS A 542 -25.44 -11.62 17.91
N CYS A 543 -25.85 -10.35 17.89
CA CYS A 543 -25.26 -9.34 18.77
C CYS A 543 -25.34 -9.69 20.26
N TYR A 544 -26.43 -10.31 20.71
CA TYR A 544 -26.57 -10.75 22.11
C TYR A 544 -25.61 -11.89 22.51
N GLU A 545 -25.01 -12.61 21.56
CA GLU A 545 -24.07 -13.72 21.85
C GLU A 545 -22.69 -13.20 22.26
N ASN A 546 -22.32 -12.00 21.79
CA ASN A 546 -21.04 -11.32 22.08
C ASN A 546 -21.22 -10.08 22.97
N VAL A 547 -22.42 -9.47 23.02
CA VAL A 547 -22.71 -8.23 23.75
C VAL A 547 -23.83 -8.41 24.77
N LYS A 548 -23.47 -8.35 26.05
CA LYS A 548 -24.39 -8.42 27.20
C LYS A 548 -25.57 -7.43 27.13
N SER A 549 -25.31 -6.18 26.73
CA SER A 549 -26.33 -5.13 26.61
C SER A 549 -27.30 -5.32 25.45
N CYS A 550 -26.97 -6.19 24.48
CA CYS A 550 -27.81 -6.48 23.31
C CYS A 550 -28.91 -7.52 23.55
N SER A 551 -29.04 -8.06 24.77
CA SER A 551 -30.10 -9.02 25.11
C SER A 551 -31.52 -8.52 24.80
N GLY A 552 -31.77 -7.21 24.87
CA GLY A 552 -33.06 -6.58 24.52
C GLY A 552 -33.30 -6.30 23.03
N GLY A 553 -32.29 -6.46 22.17
CA GLY A 553 -32.38 -6.17 20.72
C GLY A 553 -31.20 -5.35 20.19
N CYS A 554 -30.40 -5.95 19.30
CA CYS A 554 -29.38 -5.25 18.52
C CYS A 554 -29.32 -5.76 17.07
N ALA A 555 -28.79 -4.92 16.18
CA ALA A 555 -28.51 -5.23 14.78
C ALA A 555 -27.02 -5.03 14.46
N ARG A 556 -26.47 -5.87 13.57
CA ARG A 556 -25.16 -5.69 12.93
C ARG A 556 -25.24 -4.55 11.90
N THR A 557 -24.30 -3.61 11.88
CA THR A 557 -24.34 -2.46 10.96
C THR A 557 -22.98 -2.10 10.34
N GLY A 558 -23.01 -1.68 9.06
CA GLY A 558 -21.83 -1.27 8.29
C GLY A 558 -20.86 -2.41 7.94
N TYR A 559 -19.79 -2.09 7.21
CA TYR A 559 -18.73 -3.06 6.90
C TYR A 559 -17.95 -3.51 8.15
N SER A 560 -17.82 -2.63 9.16
CA SER A 560 -17.29 -2.99 10.49
C SER A 560 -18.27 -3.78 11.38
N GLN A 561 -19.49 -4.04 10.93
CA GLN A 561 -20.45 -4.96 11.57
C GLN A 561 -20.74 -4.66 13.05
N LEU A 562 -20.71 -3.39 13.43
CA LEU A 562 -20.92 -2.95 14.80
C LEU A 562 -22.35 -3.26 15.26
N CYS A 563 -22.46 -3.89 16.43
CA CYS A 563 -23.73 -4.08 17.12
C CYS A 563 -24.28 -2.76 17.66
N LYS A 564 -25.42 -2.32 17.10
CA LYS A 564 -26.17 -1.14 17.58
C LYS A 564 -27.51 -1.58 18.14
N SER A 565 -27.93 -0.96 19.24
CA SER A 565 -29.28 -1.15 19.83
C SER A 565 -30.37 -0.72 18.85
N CYS A 566 -31.44 -1.50 18.78
CA CYS A 566 -32.53 -1.32 17.81
C CYS A 566 -33.91 -1.60 18.44
N GLN A 567 -34.98 -1.24 17.75
CA GLN A 567 -36.36 -1.53 18.17
C GLN A 567 -36.89 -2.82 17.55
N ALA A 568 -37.68 -3.58 18.31
CA ALA A 568 -38.28 -4.83 17.84
C ALA A 568 -39.15 -4.60 16.59
N GLY A 569 -38.73 -5.19 15.46
CA GLY A 569 -39.35 -4.99 14.14
C GLY A 569 -38.51 -4.16 13.16
N GLU A 570 -37.41 -3.54 13.59
CA GLU A 570 -36.39 -2.98 12.71
C GLU A 570 -35.61 -4.10 11.99
N SER A 571 -35.10 -3.81 10.79
CA SER A 571 -34.41 -4.82 9.96
C SER A 571 -33.12 -5.32 10.63
N GLY A 572 -32.97 -6.65 10.71
CA GLY A 572 -31.83 -7.27 11.39
C GLY A 572 -31.80 -7.11 12.91
N CYS A 573 -32.87 -6.58 13.52
CA CYS A 573 -32.95 -6.38 14.97
C CYS A 573 -33.28 -7.68 15.70
N GLU A 574 -32.30 -8.25 16.40
CA GLU A 574 -32.44 -9.53 17.09
C GLU A 574 -32.15 -9.40 18.60
N ALA A 575 -33.15 -9.78 19.41
CA ALA A 575 -33.04 -9.92 20.86
C ALA A 575 -32.59 -11.35 21.22
N ALA A 576 -32.13 -11.55 22.46
CA ALA A 576 -31.77 -12.87 22.95
C ALA A 576 -33.00 -13.81 23.01
N ASP A 577 -32.78 -15.11 22.78
CA ASP A 577 -33.75 -16.13 23.18
C ASP A 577 -33.91 -16.06 24.72
N SER A 578 -35.15 -16.24 25.19
CA SER A 578 -35.50 -16.53 26.58
C SER A 578 -34.64 -17.60 27.28
N ALA A 579 -34.03 -18.53 26.53
CA ALA A 579 -33.13 -19.55 27.03
C ALA A 579 -31.64 -19.13 27.06
N PHE A 580 -31.26 -18.03 26.42
CA PHE A 580 -29.89 -17.53 26.39
C PHE A 580 -29.62 -16.60 27.58
N ALA A 581 -28.49 -16.82 28.27
CA ALA A 581 -27.95 -15.90 29.26
C ALA A 581 -26.49 -15.60 28.90
N PHE A 582 -26.15 -14.32 28.80
CA PHE A 582 -24.76 -13.89 28.64
C PHE A 582 -23.97 -14.25 29.90
N PRO A 583 -22.76 -14.84 29.79
CA PRO A 583 -22.01 -15.30 30.96
C PRO A 583 -21.56 -14.15 31.87
N ALA A 584 -21.37 -14.45 33.15
CA ALA A 584 -20.55 -13.62 34.02
C ALA A 584 -19.07 -13.87 33.66
N LEU A 585 -18.36 -12.82 33.28
CA LEU A 585 -16.93 -12.85 32.99
C LEU A 585 -16.16 -12.19 34.14
N GLU A 586 -15.00 -12.74 34.52
CA GLU A 586 -14.15 -12.16 35.55
C GLU A 586 -13.19 -11.13 34.93
N LYS A 587 -13.05 -9.95 35.56
CA LYS A 587 -11.98 -9.00 35.21
C LYS A 587 -10.62 -9.59 35.59
N ALA A 588 -9.61 -9.29 34.77
CA ALA A 588 -8.22 -9.58 35.11
C ALA A 588 -7.79 -8.85 36.41
N LYS A 589 -6.86 -9.46 37.16
CA LYS A 589 -6.37 -8.92 38.43
C LYS A 589 -5.44 -7.74 38.19
N THR A 590 -5.56 -6.70 39.01
CA THR A 590 -4.82 -5.44 38.93
C THR A 590 -4.22 -5.08 40.29
N GLU A 591 -3.04 -4.45 40.30
CA GLU A 591 -2.51 -3.73 41.46
C GLU A 591 -2.85 -2.23 41.40
N LYS A 592 -3.23 -1.75 40.20
CA LYS A 592 -3.66 -0.38 39.89
C LYS A 592 -5.13 -0.14 40.30
N PRO A 593 -5.48 1.06 40.82
CA PRO A 593 -6.87 1.46 41.06
C PRO A 593 -7.64 1.63 39.74
N GLU A 594 -8.97 1.45 39.76
CA GLU A 594 -9.81 1.50 38.55
C GLU A 594 -9.72 2.87 37.83
N GLU A 595 -9.51 3.95 38.58
CA GLU A 595 -9.30 5.31 38.05
C GLU A 595 -7.99 5.48 37.26
N GLU A 596 -7.00 4.59 37.42
CA GLU A 596 -5.78 4.55 36.61
C GLU A 596 -5.91 3.66 35.36
N LEU A 597 -6.96 2.83 35.25
CA LEU A 597 -7.12 1.83 34.17
C LEU A 597 -7.69 2.38 32.86
N VAL A 598 -8.04 3.66 32.81
CA VAL A 598 -8.65 4.29 31.63
C VAL A 598 -8.00 5.66 31.42
N SER A 599 -7.50 5.91 30.21
CA SER A 599 -7.14 7.26 29.80
C SER A 599 -8.38 8.17 29.88
N SER A 600 -8.20 9.41 30.34
CA SER A 600 -9.33 10.34 30.41
C SER A 600 -9.91 10.56 29.00
N PRO A 601 -11.24 10.63 28.80
CA PRO A 601 -11.87 10.54 27.46
C PRO A 601 -11.50 11.61 26.41
N THR A 602 -10.60 12.54 26.74
CA THR A 602 -10.14 13.70 25.96
C THR A 602 -9.31 13.39 24.70
N LEU A 603 -9.24 12.12 24.26
CA LEU A 603 -8.80 11.74 22.90
C LEU A 603 -9.97 11.31 21.98
N SER A 604 -11.20 11.30 22.51
CA SER A 604 -12.35 11.77 21.71
C SER A 604 -12.22 13.29 21.60
N GLY A 605 -12.27 13.82 20.38
CA GLY A 605 -12.03 15.25 20.15
C GLY A 605 -13.11 16.11 20.80
N SER A 606 -12.70 17.10 21.60
CA SER A 606 -13.61 18.10 22.17
C SER A 606 -12.99 19.48 22.05
N SER A 607 -13.65 20.38 21.33
CA SER A 607 -13.29 21.78 21.25
C SER A 607 -13.60 22.51 22.56
N SER A 608 -12.63 23.26 23.10
CA SER A 608 -12.86 24.25 24.15
C SER A 608 -12.09 25.52 23.82
N THR A 609 -12.82 26.58 23.47
CA THR A 609 -12.24 27.87 23.03
C THR A 609 -11.77 28.71 24.21
N ALA A 610 -10.46 28.85 24.40
CA ALA A 610 -9.86 29.83 25.31
C ALA A 610 -8.40 30.20 24.97
N ASP A 611 -8.18 30.78 23.79
CA ASP A 611 -7.14 31.79 23.42
C ASP A 611 -5.61 31.55 23.69
N SER A 612 -4.81 32.17 22.82
CA SER A 612 -3.43 32.65 23.05
C SER A 612 -2.23 31.68 23.04
N THR A 613 -1.63 31.58 21.84
CA THR A 613 -0.17 31.55 21.58
C THR A 613 0.72 30.46 22.20
N ALA A 614 1.00 29.41 21.41
CA ALA A 614 2.35 29.14 20.91
C ALA A 614 2.29 28.16 19.71
N GLY A 615 3.08 28.39 18.66
CA GLY A 615 3.31 27.42 17.59
C GLY A 615 4.63 26.70 17.79
N GLY A 616 4.70 25.41 17.46
CA GLY A 616 5.93 24.62 17.63
C GLY A 616 5.88 23.29 16.89
N SER A 617 6.43 23.25 15.68
CA SER A 617 6.63 22.01 14.93
C SER A 617 7.69 21.16 15.61
N VAL A 618 7.35 19.93 16.03
CA VAL A 618 8.33 18.93 16.45
C VAL A 618 8.79 18.18 15.20
N VAL A 619 9.90 18.65 14.62
CA VAL A 619 10.59 17.96 13.53
C VAL A 619 11.28 16.72 14.10
N GLY A 620 10.95 15.54 13.58
CA GLY A 620 11.67 14.31 13.92
C GLY A 620 13.15 14.40 13.52
N PRO A 621 14.11 14.04 14.39
CA PRO A 621 15.53 14.33 14.14
C PRO A 621 16.10 13.47 13.01
N SER A 622 16.36 14.09 11.87
CA SER A 622 17.07 13.45 10.76
C SER A 622 18.56 13.28 11.10
N ILE A 623 19.08 12.07 10.96
CA ILE A 623 20.48 11.73 11.25
C ILE A 623 21.29 11.77 9.95
N SER A 624 22.21 12.73 9.80
CA SER A 624 23.39 12.55 8.93
C SER A 624 24.57 13.49 9.22
N LYS A 625 25.68 12.84 9.62
CA LYS A 625 27.12 13.10 9.41
C LYS A 625 27.68 14.54 9.20
N THR A 626 28.84 14.75 9.84
CA THR A 626 29.85 15.84 9.65
C THR A 626 29.49 17.22 10.24
N LYS A 627 30.45 18.09 10.62
CA LYS A 627 31.93 18.04 10.49
C LYS A 627 32.59 18.73 11.71
N THR A 628 33.76 18.26 12.16
CA THR A 628 34.48 18.83 13.32
C THR A 628 35.09 20.21 13.00
N PRO A 629 35.04 21.15 13.96
CA PRO A 629 36.28 21.82 14.37
C PRO A 629 36.50 21.85 15.90
N ALA A 630 37.75 22.10 16.29
CA ALA A 630 38.25 22.05 17.67
C ALA A 630 38.21 23.46 18.37
N PRO A 631 38.64 23.61 19.65
CA PRO A 631 37.98 24.54 20.58
C PRO A 631 38.64 25.91 20.78
N SER A 632 37.89 26.84 21.38
CA SER A 632 38.39 28.13 21.89
C SER A 632 37.75 28.52 23.24
N SER A 633 38.55 29.06 24.16
CA SER A 633 38.23 29.23 25.59
C SER A 633 38.07 30.69 26.04
N ALA A 634 37.05 30.99 26.87
CA ALA A 634 37.04 32.02 27.92
C ALA A 634 35.82 31.77 28.87
N SER A 635 35.78 31.91 30.20
CA SER A 635 36.66 32.42 31.29
C SER A 635 36.12 33.66 32.04
N SER A 636 35.07 33.47 32.87
CA SER A 636 34.78 34.24 34.10
C SER A 636 33.72 33.46 34.93
N VAL A 637 33.96 32.93 36.13
CA VAL A 637 34.47 33.47 37.42
C VAL A 637 33.46 34.39 38.13
N TYR A 638 32.83 33.88 39.20
CA TYR A 638 32.93 34.50 40.53
C TYR A 638 32.74 33.48 41.67
N MET A 639 33.23 33.82 42.87
CA MET A 639 33.42 32.91 44.02
C MET A 639 32.23 32.75 44.97
N GLY A 640 32.13 31.57 45.58
CA GLY A 640 31.63 31.35 46.93
C GLY A 640 32.64 30.52 47.73
N MET A 641 33.03 30.96 48.93
CA MET A 641 33.95 30.23 49.85
C MET A 641 33.14 29.43 50.90
N ALA A 642 33.67 28.56 51.76
CA ALA A 642 35.06 28.33 52.18
C ALA A 642 35.29 26.92 52.82
N THR A 643 36.53 26.38 52.76
CA THR A 643 37.27 25.57 53.79
C THR A 643 36.63 24.31 54.44
N VAL A 644 37.30 23.22 54.86
CA VAL A 644 38.68 22.61 54.88
C VAL A 644 38.46 21.17 55.41
N ALA A 645 39.27 20.10 55.22
CA ALA A 645 40.64 19.84 54.77
C ALA A 645 40.66 18.88 53.53
N ALA A 646 41.74 18.52 52.83
CA ALA A 646 43.20 18.51 53.04
C ALA A 646 43.83 17.32 53.80
N ALA A 647 43.94 16.17 53.11
CA ALA A 647 45.05 15.22 53.24
C ALA A 647 45.21 14.42 51.93
N ALA A 648 46.42 13.96 51.60
CA ALA A 648 46.72 13.14 50.43
C ALA A 648 47.48 11.87 50.83
N VAL A 649 47.45 10.84 49.98
CA VAL A 649 48.57 9.93 49.62
C VAL A 649 48.04 8.88 48.62
N ALA A 650 48.95 8.22 47.89
CA ALA A 650 48.64 7.36 46.75
C ALA A 650 48.65 5.84 47.07
N ALA A 651 48.05 5.08 46.15
CA ALA A 651 48.40 3.73 45.70
C ALA A 651 47.95 2.48 46.51
N LEU A 652 47.91 1.38 45.74
CA LEU A 652 47.88 -0.05 46.08
C LEU A 652 46.54 -0.72 46.46
N ALA A 653 46.22 -1.75 45.64
CA ALA A 653 45.22 -2.81 45.80
C ALA A 653 43.73 -2.38 45.83
N LEU A 654 42.80 -3.13 45.23
CA LEU A 654 42.90 -4.48 44.63
C LEU A 654 42.18 -4.52 43.26
#